data_AF-A0A3B9ZUC9-F1
#
_entry.id   AF-A0A3B9ZUC9-F1
#
_cell.length_a   1.000
_cell.length_b   1.000
_cell.length_c   1.000
_cell.angle_alpha   90.00
_cell.angle_beta   90.00
_cell.angle_gamma   90.00
#
_symmetry.space_group_name_H-M   'P 1'
#
loop_
_entity.id
_entity.type
_entity.pdbx_description
1 polymer ?
#
loop_
_entity_poly.entity_id
_entity_poly.type
_entity_poly.pdbx_seq_one_letter_code
_entity_poly.pdbx_strand_id
1 'polypeptide(L)'
;MAKEKKFITCDGNYAAAHVSYMFSEVACIYPITPSSTMAEYVDEWAANGKTNMFGRPVRLAEMQSEGGAAGAVHGALQSGALTTTYTASQGLLLMIPNMYKIAGELLPCVFHISARALAGHALSIFGDHSDVYSARQTGFAMLAAGSVQEEMDLAGVAHLATLKSRIPFMAFFDGFRTSHEIQKIEVISKEDMLPLVDMSLIQEFRDKAINPEHPVTRGTAQNPDIFFQAKEASNRFYDAVPDIVEDYMQEIKKITGREYHPFTYYGAKDAENIIIAMGSVTETIRETIDYLTLQGKKVGLLVVHLYRPFSTKYFLDVLPKSVKRIAVLDRSKEPGANGEPLYLDVREVLYGQENAPLVVGGRFGLGSKDTTPAQILSVYENLELNEPKNQFTIGIVDDVTFKSLPLKEEVNVSPAGTYEAKFYGLGSDGTVGANKNSIKIIGEATDKYCQAYFAYDSKKSGGFTSSHLRFGNVPIRSPYLVNTPDFVACHVPAYLHLYDVLKGLKKGGSFLLNSIWDAEETMNRLPDTMKKYMADNDIQFYIINGTKLGEEIGLGNRTNTIMQSAFFKITGVIPFETAVSEMKKAIVKSYGKMGEKVITMNYAAVDAGANNVEKIEVPADWKNIVIASENGHSERPVYITKIVDVINAQKGDDLPVSTFLGSEDGTFQSGTAAYEKRGIAVNVPEWQAENCIQCNQCAYVCPHAAIRPFLINAEELATLPDGTKSLQAVPNKQFPDLNFRIQVSVLDCTGCGNCADVCPSKTKALVMKPLGTQEEEISRWDHFDSKVTYKEKVVE
;
A
#
# COMPACT_ATOMS: atom_id res chain seq x y z
N MET A 1 -31.51 -8.30 25.30
CA MET A 1 -31.47 -7.09 24.43
C MET A 1 -30.23 -7.24 23.57
N ALA A 2 -30.34 -7.13 22.24
CA ALA A 2 -29.16 -7.18 21.38
C ALA A 2 -28.22 -6.03 21.74
N LYS A 3 -26.93 -6.31 21.97
CA LYS A 3 -25.93 -5.29 22.28
C LYS A 3 -25.81 -4.34 21.08
N GLU A 4 -25.78 -3.04 21.33
CA GLU A 4 -25.62 -2.04 20.26
C GLU A 4 -24.25 -2.24 19.59
N LYS A 5 -24.25 -2.43 18.26
CA LYS A 5 -23.04 -2.63 17.47
C LYS A 5 -22.23 -1.33 17.42
N LYS A 6 -20.94 -1.42 17.73
CA LYS A 6 -20.02 -0.27 17.65
C LYS A 6 -19.20 -0.38 16.38
N PHE A 7 -19.18 0.70 15.61
CA PHE A 7 -18.39 0.78 14.39
C PHE A 7 -17.23 1.76 14.56
N ILE A 8 -16.09 1.43 13.96
CA ILE A 8 -14.93 2.29 13.84
C ILE A 8 -14.41 2.27 12.41
N THR A 9 -13.73 3.34 12.00
CA THR A 9 -13.06 3.40 10.70
C THR A 9 -11.55 3.31 10.93
N CYS A 10 -10.97 2.14 10.64
CA CYS A 10 -9.58 1.83 10.92
C CYS A 10 -8.94 0.96 9.82
N ASP A 11 -7.62 0.75 9.90
CA ASP A 11 -6.90 -0.16 9.01
C ASP A 11 -6.67 -1.54 9.66
N GLY A 12 -6.17 -2.50 8.88
CA GLY A 12 -5.87 -3.86 9.36
C GLY A 12 -4.82 -3.87 10.48
N ASN A 13 -3.80 -3.00 10.41
CA ASN A 13 -2.81 -2.88 11.47
C ASN A 13 -3.43 -2.38 12.78
N TYR A 14 -4.37 -1.44 12.74
CA TYR A 14 -5.11 -1.00 13.91
C TYR A 14 -5.95 -2.14 14.50
N ALA A 15 -6.62 -2.93 13.65
CA ALA A 15 -7.43 -4.07 14.09
C ALA A 15 -6.57 -5.11 14.83
N ALA A 16 -5.46 -5.52 14.22
CA ALA A 16 -4.48 -6.44 14.81
C ALA A 16 -3.92 -5.91 16.14
N ALA A 17 -3.46 -4.66 16.16
CA ALA A 17 -2.93 -4.00 17.35
C ALA A 17 -3.98 -3.89 18.47
N HIS A 18 -5.23 -3.56 18.13
CA HIS A 18 -6.32 -3.41 19.09
C HIS A 18 -6.57 -4.71 19.84
N VAL A 19 -6.59 -5.83 19.12
CA VAL A 19 -6.75 -7.15 19.72
C VAL A 19 -5.50 -7.58 20.47
N SER A 20 -4.30 -7.48 19.87
CA SER A 20 -3.05 -7.88 20.52
C SER A 20 -2.82 -7.16 21.85
N TYR A 21 -3.18 -5.86 21.92
CA TYR A 21 -3.10 -5.06 23.12
C TYR A 21 -3.94 -5.62 24.26
N MET A 22 -5.12 -6.19 23.97
CA MET A 22 -5.99 -6.74 25.00
C MET A 22 -5.37 -7.93 25.71
N PHE A 23 -4.71 -8.82 24.96
CA PHE A 23 -4.25 -10.12 25.45
C PHE A 23 -2.80 -10.12 25.97
N SER A 24 -2.01 -9.12 25.62
CA SER A 24 -0.55 -9.13 25.86
C SER A 24 -0.15 -8.33 27.10
N GLU A 25 0.84 -8.83 27.84
CA GLU A 25 1.53 -8.11 28.92
C GLU A 25 2.77 -7.40 28.39
N VAL A 26 3.48 -8.05 27.46
CA VAL A 26 4.71 -7.57 26.84
C VAL A 26 4.59 -7.59 25.31
N ALA A 27 5.20 -6.63 24.65
CA ALA A 27 5.43 -6.66 23.20
C ALA A 27 6.91 -6.38 22.90
N CYS A 28 7.63 -7.36 22.35
CA CYS A 28 9.01 -7.20 21.93
C CYS A 28 9.02 -6.94 20.42
N ILE A 29 9.57 -5.81 19.99
CA ILE A 29 9.34 -5.29 18.62
C ILE A 29 10.64 -4.87 17.94
N TYR A 30 10.56 -4.76 16.61
CA TYR A 30 11.51 -4.06 15.77
C TYR A 30 10.75 -3.51 14.55
N PRO A 31 10.99 -2.26 14.11
CA PRO A 31 10.21 -1.66 13.04
C PRO A 31 10.58 -2.22 11.66
N ILE A 32 9.59 -2.75 10.95
CA ILE A 32 9.69 -3.12 9.54
C ILE A 32 8.36 -2.84 8.81
N THR A 33 8.41 -2.18 7.65
CA THR A 33 7.21 -1.95 6.83
C THR A 33 6.68 -3.28 6.28
N PRO A 34 5.35 -3.52 6.22
CA PRO A 34 4.25 -2.66 6.65
C PRO A 34 3.71 -2.96 8.06
N SER A 35 4.46 -3.63 8.94
CA SER A 35 4.00 -4.01 10.28
C SER A 35 4.28 -2.95 11.36
N SER A 36 5.19 -1.99 11.12
CA SER A 36 5.62 -1.00 12.12
C SER A 36 4.47 -0.26 12.81
N THR A 37 3.40 0.09 12.08
CA THR A 37 2.29 0.87 12.63
C THR A 37 1.53 0.13 13.74
N MET A 38 1.57 -1.22 13.77
CA MET A 38 1.00 -1.99 14.88
C MET A 38 1.73 -1.68 16.19
N ALA A 39 3.07 -1.67 16.16
CA ALA A 39 3.90 -1.34 17.32
C ALA A 39 3.70 0.12 17.74
N GLU A 40 3.61 1.05 16.78
CA GLU A 40 3.37 2.47 17.03
C GLU A 40 2.02 2.71 17.74
N TYR A 41 0.94 2.05 17.29
CA TYR A 41 -0.37 2.16 17.97
C TYR A 41 -0.32 1.62 19.40
N VAL A 42 0.34 0.49 19.62
CA VAL A 42 0.47 -0.11 20.96
C VAL A 42 1.28 0.80 21.88
N ASP A 43 2.37 1.39 21.39
CA ASP A 43 3.19 2.34 22.14
C ASP A 43 2.40 3.60 22.50
N GLU A 44 1.72 4.20 21.52
CA GLU A 44 0.88 5.39 21.73
C GLU A 44 -0.22 5.11 22.77
N TRP A 45 -0.88 3.96 22.69
CA TRP A 45 -1.93 3.60 23.64
C TRP A 45 -1.40 3.33 25.04
N ALA A 46 -0.24 2.68 25.17
CA ALA A 46 0.41 2.47 26.46
C ALA A 46 0.85 3.79 27.09
N ALA A 47 1.44 4.70 26.32
CA ALA A 47 1.83 6.04 26.78
C ALA A 47 0.62 6.87 27.23
N ASN A 48 -0.55 6.66 26.60
CA ASN A 48 -1.81 7.31 26.98
C ASN A 48 -2.62 6.53 28.05
N GLY A 49 -2.04 5.50 28.67
CA GLY A 49 -2.64 4.78 29.80
C GLY A 49 -3.79 3.84 29.44
N LYS A 50 -3.94 3.43 28.19
CA LYS A 50 -4.83 2.31 27.82
C LYS A 50 -4.40 1.06 28.60
N THR A 51 -5.35 0.22 28.99
CA THR A 51 -5.07 -1.00 29.77
C THR A 51 -5.53 -2.24 29.03
N ASN A 52 -4.70 -3.29 29.10
CA ASN A 52 -5.01 -4.64 28.63
C ASN A 52 -6.06 -5.32 29.53
N MET A 53 -6.30 -6.62 29.31
CA MET A 53 -7.23 -7.42 30.12
C MET A 53 -6.81 -7.59 31.58
N PHE A 54 -5.54 -7.36 31.90
CA PHE A 54 -4.97 -7.42 33.25
C PHE A 54 -4.98 -6.06 33.96
N GLY A 55 -5.59 -5.03 33.36
CA GLY A 55 -5.67 -3.70 33.96
C GLY A 55 -4.35 -2.93 33.96
N ARG A 56 -3.41 -3.28 33.07
CA ARG A 56 -2.09 -2.61 32.96
C ARG A 56 -1.81 -2.19 31.52
N PRO A 57 -1.03 -1.13 31.30
CA PRO A 57 -0.48 -0.84 29.97
C PRO A 57 0.43 -1.98 29.51
N VAL A 58 0.44 -2.25 28.20
CA VAL A 58 1.40 -3.19 27.58
C VAL A 58 2.81 -2.63 27.73
N ARG A 59 3.76 -3.46 28.15
CA ARG A 59 5.18 -3.08 28.17
C ARG A 59 5.82 -3.35 26.80
N LEU A 60 6.12 -2.29 26.07
CA LEU A 60 6.88 -2.38 24.82
C LEU A 60 8.39 -2.45 25.09
N ALA A 61 9.11 -3.22 24.29
CA ALA A 61 10.57 -3.25 24.26
C ALA A 61 11.06 -3.34 22.81
N GLU A 62 11.66 -2.25 22.31
CA GLU A 62 12.36 -2.25 21.03
C GLU A 62 13.72 -2.94 21.17
N MET A 63 14.00 -3.89 20.28
CA MET A 63 15.25 -4.64 20.25
C MET A 63 16.18 -4.12 19.13
N GLN A 64 17.37 -4.70 18.99
CA GLN A 64 18.34 -4.30 17.96
C GLN A 64 18.03 -4.89 16.56
N SER A 65 17.21 -5.94 16.50
CA SER A 65 16.71 -6.58 15.28
C SER A 65 15.53 -7.50 15.62
N GLU A 66 14.81 -8.00 14.62
CA GLU A 66 13.74 -8.99 14.79
C GLU A 66 14.25 -10.31 15.39
N GLY A 67 15.49 -10.70 15.09
CA GLY A 67 16.10 -11.87 15.74
C GLY A 67 16.27 -11.67 17.25
N GLY A 68 16.64 -10.46 17.67
CA GLY A 68 16.66 -10.05 19.08
C GLY A 68 15.26 -9.98 19.69
N ALA A 69 14.29 -9.43 18.95
CA ALA A 69 12.88 -9.40 19.35
C ALA A 69 12.34 -10.81 19.58
N ALA A 70 12.57 -11.76 18.67
CA ALA A 70 12.11 -13.14 18.82
C ALA A 70 12.74 -13.85 20.03
N GLY A 71 14.03 -13.60 20.30
CA GLY A 71 14.69 -14.11 21.52
C GLY A 71 14.12 -13.48 22.80
N ALA A 72 13.80 -12.20 22.78
CA ALA A 72 13.14 -11.52 23.89
C ALA A 72 11.71 -12.04 24.12
N VAL A 73 10.94 -12.31 23.04
CA VAL A 73 9.63 -12.97 23.13
C VAL A 73 9.78 -14.34 23.78
N HIS A 74 10.72 -15.16 23.30
CA HIS A 74 10.99 -16.49 23.85
C HIS A 74 11.30 -16.44 25.36
N GLY A 75 12.21 -15.54 25.77
CA GLY A 75 12.56 -15.35 27.18
C GLY A 75 11.39 -14.86 28.04
N ALA A 76 10.61 -13.90 27.54
CA ALA A 76 9.44 -13.36 28.25
C ALA A 76 8.36 -14.44 28.47
N LEU A 77 8.08 -15.25 27.43
CA LEU A 77 7.16 -16.39 27.54
C LEU A 77 7.67 -17.43 28.54
N GLN A 78 8.97 -17.75 28.51
CA GLN A 78 9.59 -18.65 29.49
C GLN A 78 9.48 -18.14 30.93
N SER A 79 9.42 -16.82 31.11
CA SER A 79 9.22 -16.17 32.42
C SER A 79 7.76 -16.03 32.86
N GLY A 80 6.80 -16.53 32.06
CA GLY A 80 5.37 -16.52 32.43
C GLY A 80 4.61 -15.24 32.06
N ALA A 81 5.16 -14.39 31.19
CA ALA A 81 4.48 -13.20 30.68
C ALA A 81 3.90 -13.45 29.28
N LEU A 82 2.60 -13.21 29.10
CA LEU A 82 1.99 -13.31 27.76
C LEU A 82 2.56 -12.23 26.84
N THR A 83 3.21 -12.67 25.76
CA THR A 83 4.04 -11.82 24.92
C THR A 83 3.66 -11.93 23.45
N THR A 84 3.61 -10.79 22.76
CA THR A 84 3.35 -10.71 21.31
C THR A 84 4.49 -9.98 20.58
N THR A 85 4.45 -10.01 19.25
CA THR A 85 5.33 -9.24 18.37
C THR A 85 4.64 -8.93 17.05
N TYR A 86 5.21 -7.98 16.30
CA TYR A 86 4.73 -7.51 15.01
C TYR A 86 5.89 -7.54 14.03
N THR A 87 5.75 -8.25 12.90
CA THR A 87 6.83 -8.34 11.91
C THR A 87 6.30 -8.66 10.51
N ALA A 88 7.19 -8.72 9.53
CA ALA A 88 6.91 -9.04 8.13
C ALA A 88 8.20 -9.44 7.41
N SER A 89 8.12 -10.12 6.27
CA SER A 89 9.22 -10.30 5.30
C SER A 89 10.54 -10.75 5.95
N GLN A 90 11.61 -9.98 5.75
CA GLN A 90 12.94 -10.24 6.28
C GLN A 90 12.95 -10.37 7.80
N GLY A 91 12.12 -9.58 8.48
CA GLY A 91 12.00 -9.61 9.92
C GLY A 91 11.50 -10.97 10.41
N LEU A 92 10.47 -11.52 9.75
CA LEU A 92 9.96 -12.85 10.06
C LEU A 92 11.03 -13.93 9.84
N LEU A 93 11.84 -13.84 8.78
CA LEU A 93 12.95 -14.78 8.53
C LEU A 93 13.95 -14.80 9.70
N LEU A 94 14.26 -13.64 10.28
CA LEU A 94 15.15 -13.54 11.44
C LEU A 94 14.53 -14.13 12.72
N MET A 95 13.21 -14.26 12.79
CA MET A 95 12.50 -14.86 13.92
C MET A 95 12.42 -16.39 13.84
N ILE A 96 12.52 -16.99 12.64
CA ILE A 96 12.36 -18.44 12.40
C ILE A 96 13.12 -19.33 13.41
N PRO A 97 14.41 -19.08 13.72
CA PRO A 97 15.13 -19.94 14.68
C PRO A 97 14.46 -20.00 16.06
N ASN A 98 13.96 -18.86 16.56
CA ASN A 98 13.24 -18.80 17.83
C ASN A 98 11.82 -19.36 17.71
N MET A 99 11.16 -19.27 16.55
CA MET A 99 9.85 -19.88 16.35
C MET A 99 9.89 -21.39 16.59
N TYR A 100 10.92 -22.11 16.11
CA TYR A 100 11.08 -23.53 16.42
C TYR A 100 11.19 -23.81 17.92
N LYS A 101 11.87 -22.92 18.68
CA LYS A 101 12.01 -23.03 20.13
C LYS A 101 10.69 -22.76 20.85
N ILE A 102 10.00 -21.68 20.49
CA ILE A 102 8.72 -21.28 21.07
C ILE A 102 7.66 -22.38 20.85
N ALA A 103 7.55 -22.91 19.62
CA ALA A 103 6.63 -24.00 19.31
C ALA A 103 7.04 -25.32 19.96
N GLY A 104 8.33 -25.67 19.93
CA GLY A 104 8.86 -26.90 20.53
C GLY A 104 8.71 -26.95 22.05
N GLU A 105 8.61 -25.79 22.70
CA GLU A 105 8.41 -25.67 24.14
C GLU A 105 6.95 -25.40 24.53
N LEU A 106 6.02 -25.45 23.56
CA LEU A 106 4.57 -25.28 23.75
C LEU A 106 4.22 -24.00 24.50
N LEU A 107 4.77 -22.88 24.03
CA LEU A 107 4.56 -21.56 24.64
C LEU A 107 3.42 -20.82 23.92
N PRO A 108 2.37 -20.37 24.65
CA PRO A 108 1.24 -19.67 24.05
C PRO A 108 1.64 -18.24 23.67
N CYS A 109 1.63 -17.92 22.38
CA CYS A 109 1.87 -16.57 21.88
C CYS A 109 1.24 -16.35 20.51
N VAL A 110 1.11 -15.09 20.12
CA VAL A 110 0.65 -14.71 18.78
C VAL A 110 1.63 -13.74 18.15
N PHE A 111 2.12 -14.09 16.96
CA PHE A 111 2.89 -13.20 16.09
C PHE A 111 1.91 -12.63 15.07
N HIS A 112 1.82 -11.30 15.02
CA HIS A 112 0.96 -10.57 14.08
C HIS A 112 1.78 -10.18 12.86
N ILE A 113 1.45 -10.74 11.70
CA ILE A 113 2.24 -10.62 10.48
C ILE A 113 1.46 -9.90 9.39
N SER A 114 1.94 -8.72 8.99
CA SER A 114 1.49 -8.11 7.75
C SER A 114 2.28 -8.71 6.58
N ALA A 115 1.80 -9.82 6.03
CA ALA A 115 2.53 -10.70 5.10
C ALA A 115 3.09 -9.90 3.91
N ARG A 116 4.39 -10.04 3.66
CA ARG A 116 5.18 -9.22 2.74
C ARG A 116 6.19 -10.04 1.96
N ALA A 117 6.36 -9.67 0.68
CA ALA A 117 7.38 -10.18 -0.23
C ALA A 117 8.78 -10.28 0.40
N LEU A 118 9.43 -11.41 0.20
CA LEU A 118 10.86 -11.58 0.47
C LEU A 118 11.70 -10.96 -0.65
N ALA A 119 12.83 -10.37 -0.27
CA ALA A 119 13.82 -9.88 -1.21
C ALA A 119 14.46 -11.06 -1.98
N GLY A 120 14.16 -11.13 -3.28
CA GLY A 120 14.74 -12.07 -4.23
C GLY A 120 15.68 -11.35 -5.19
N HIS A 121 15.30 -11.24 -6.47
CA HIS A 121 16.00 -10.39 -7.45
C HIS A 121 15.96 -8.89 -7.08
N ALA A 122 14.94 -8.47 -6.32
CA ALA A 122 14.79 -7.12 -5.81
C ALA A 122 14.09 -7.13 -4.45
N LEU A 123 14.25 -6.04 -3.70
CA LEU A 123 13.45 -5.76 -2.50
C LEU A 123 12.03 -5.36 -2.91
N SER A 124 11.03 -5.89 -2.22
CA SER A 124 9.67 -5.35 -2.26
C SER A 124 9.18 -5.10 -0.84
N ILE A 125 8.58 -3.93 -0.60
CA ILE A 125 7.90 -3.62 0.65
C ILE A 125 6.47 -4.18 0.69
N PHE A 126 5.98 -4.64 -0.46
CA PHE A 126 4.57 -4.91 -0.69
C PHE A 126 4.17 -6.34 -0.36
N GLY A 127 2.87 -6.54 -0.18
CA GLY A 127 2.28 -7.77 0.36
C GLY A 127 2.23 -8.95 -0.60
N ASP A 128 2.75 -10.08 -0.14
CA ASP A 128 2.49 -11.45 -0.62
C ASP A 128 2.81 -12.44 0.52
N HIS A 129 2.64 -13.76 0.31
CA HIS A 129 2.75 -14.79 1.35
C HIS A 129 4.12 -15.49 1.39
N SER A 130 5.14 -14.98 0.69
CA SER A 130 6.45 -15.63 0.65
C SER A 130 7.13 -15.74 2.02
N ASP A 131 6.89 -14.78 2.91
CA ASP A 131 7.42 -14.77 4.26
C ASP A 131 6.73 -15.79 5.18
N VAL A 132 5.40 -15.78 5.24
CA VAL A 132 4.62 -16.71 6.07
C VAL A 132 4.82 -18.15 5.61
N TYR A 133 4.92 -18.42 4.30
CA TYR A 133 5.22 -19.75 3.79
C TYR A 133 6.64 -20.22 4.09
N SER A 134 7.60 -19.31 4.28
CA SER A 134 8.97 -19.64 4.70
C SER A 134 9.03 -20.11 6.16
N ALA A 135 7.99 -19.84 6.95
CA ALA A 135 7.88 -20.24 8.35
C ALA A 135 6.86 -21.39 8.59
N ARG A 136 6.25 -21.96 7.54
CA ARG A 136 5.16 -22.96 7.65
C ARG A 136 5.55 -24.25 8.39
N GLN A 137 6.84 -24.55 8.45
CA GLN A 137 7.42 -25.75 9.05
C GLN A 137 7.89 -25.56 10.50
N THR A 138 7.76 -24.35 11.06
CA THR A 138 8.28 -24.01 12.39
C THR A 138 7.53 -24.68 13.54
N GLY A 139 6.30 -25.14 13.28
CA GLY A 139 5.36 -25.62 14.31
C GLY A 139 4.41 -24.54 14.82
N PHE A 140 4.42 -23.33 14.25
CA PHE A 140 3.37 -22.35 14.51
C PHE A 140 2.08 -22.76 13.80
N ALA A 141 0.94 -22.58 14.48
CA ALA A 141 -0.35 -22.53 13.81
C ALA A 141 -0.41 -21.26 12.95
N MET A 142 -1.10 -21.28 11.82
CA MET A 142 -1.16 -20.17 10.87
C MET A 142 -2.62 -19.85 10.54
N LEU A 143 -3.06 -18.66 10.93
CA LEU A 143 -4.44 -18.18 10.79
C LEU A 143 -4.45 -16.91 9.92
N ALA A 144 -5.15 -16.98 8.79
CA ALA A 144 -5.21 -15.94 7.78
C ALA A 144 -6.51 -15.12 7.85
N ALA A 145 -6.40 -13.79 7.76
CA ALA A 145 -7.52 -12.88 7.58
C ALA A 145 -7.54 -12.26 6.18
N GLY A 146 -8.71 -12.26 5.54
CA GLY A 146 -8.96 -11.72 4.20
C GLY A 146 -9.43 -10.26 4.18
N SER A 147 -9.82 -9.68 5.31
CA SER A 147 -10.27 -8.28 5.37
C SER A 147 -9.90 -7.63 6.71
N VAL A 148 -10.09 -6.31 6.82
CA VAL A 148 -9.90 -5.57 8.06
C VAL A 148 -10.86 -6.06 9.15
N GLN A 149 -12.09 -6.43 8.78
CA GLN A 149 -13.06 -7.01 9.71
C GLN A 149 -12.66 -8.42 10.13
N GLU A 150 -12.21 -9.27 9.20
CA GLU A 150 -11.74 -10.61 9.53
C GLU A 150 -10.52 -10.54 10.47
N GLU A 151 -9.64 -9.56 10.30
CA GLU A 151 -8.50 -9.37 11.21
C GLU A 151 -8.95 -9.05 12.64
N MET A 152 -9.91 -8.14 12.81
CA MET A 152 -10.50 -7.82 14.13
C MET A 152 -11.06 -9.06 14.83
N ASP A 153 -11.66 -9.98 14.06
CA ASP A 153 -12.35 -11.15 14.57
C ASP A 153 -11.37 -12.31 14.85
N LEU A 154 -10.54 -12.65 13.86
CA LEU A 154 -9.69 -13.82 13.87
C LEU A 154 -8.41 -13.63 14.69
N ALA A 155 -7.92 -12.39 14.85
CA ALA A 155 -6.83 -12.11 15.78
C ALA A 155 -7.17 -12.57 17.20
N GLY A 156 -8.43 -12.41 17.62
CA GLY A 156 -8.90 -12.83 18.94
C GLY A 156 -8.96 -14.34 19.07
N VAL A 157 -9.41 -15.02 18.01
CA VAL A 157 -9.39 -16.48 17.91
C VAL A 157 -7.97 -17.01 18.10
N ALA A 158 -6.96 -16.40 17.46
CA ALA A 158 -5.56 -16.82 17.62
C ALA A 158 -5.08 -16.72 19.09
N HIS A 159 -5.39 -15.60 19.78
CA HIS A 159 -5.02 -15.41 21.19
C HIS A 159 -5.74 -16.35 22.15
N LEU A 160 -7.01 -16.65 21.89
CA LEU A 160 -7.77 -17.60 22.70
C LEU A 160 -7.31 -19.05 22.45
N ALA A 161 -7.14 -19.42 21.18
CA ALA A 161 -6.73 -20.75 20.76
C ALA A 161 -5.30 -21.08 21.20
N THR A 162 -4.38 -20.12 21.19
CA THR A 162 -3.00 -20.37 21.65
C THR A 162 -2.94 -20.70 23.14
N LEU A 163 -3.77 -20.06 23.97
CA LEU A 163 -3.85 -20.38 25.41
C LEU A 163 -4.36 -21.82 25.65
N LYS A 164 -5.41 -22.23 24.93
CA LYS A 164 -6.03 -23.57 25.07
C LYS A 164 -5.16 -24.69 24.48
N SER A 165 -4.56 -24.46 23.31
CA SER A 165 -3.74 -25.46 22.61
C SER A 165 -2.29 -25.51 23.08
N ARG A 166 -1.78 -24.40 23.65
CA ARG A 166 -0.34 -24.13 23.90
C ARG A 166 0.53 -24.09 22.64
N ILE A 167 -0.08 -24.13 21.46
CA ILE A 167 0.61 -23.96 20.18
C ILE A 167 0.66 -22.47 19.88
N PRO A 168 1.83 -21.89 19.56
CA PRO A 168 1.92 -20.50 19.18
C PRO A 168 1.30 -20.26 17.80
N PHE A 169 0.74 -19.07 17.59
CA PHE A 169 0.04 -18.70 16.36
C PHE A 169 0.76 -17.61 15.59
N MET A 170 0.73 -17.74 14.27
CA MET A 170 0.94 -16.68 13.31
C MET A 170 -0.45 -16.21 12.84
N ALA A 171 -0.89 -15.06 13.34
CA ALA A 171 -2.05 -14.36 12.80
C ALA A 171 -1.55 -13.44 11.68
N PHE A 172 -2.00 -13.65 10.44
CA PHE A 172 -1.48 -12.92 9.30
C PHE A 172 -2.54 -12.44 8.33
N PHE A 173 -2.21 -11.32 7.68
CA PHE A 173 -3.06 -10.63 6.73
C PHE A 173 -2.18 -9.91 5.71
N ASP A 174 -2.74 -9.61 4.54
CA ASP A 174 -1.95 -9.15 3.41
C ASP A 174 -1.37 -7.74 3.64
N GLY A 175 -0.04 -7.62 3.55
CA GLY A 175 0.69 -6.36 3.69
C GLY A 175 0.22 -5.33 2.66
N PHE A 176 0.01 -4.10 3.11
CA PHE A 176 -0.66 -3.00 2.41
C PHE A 176 -2.13 -3.28 2.06
N ARG A 177 -2.42 -4.35 1.34
CA ARG A 177 -3.75 -4.63 0.78
C ARG A 177 -4.83 -4.80 1.85
N THR A 178 -4.48 -5.35 3.01
CA THR A 178 -5.32 -5.37 4.21
C THR A 178 -4.73 -4.48 5.30
N SER A 179 -3.41 -4.52 5.49
CA SER A 179 -2.79 -3.83 6.63
C SER A 179 -2.93 -2.30 6.60
N HIS A 180 -3.03 -1.70 5.41
CA HIS A 180 -3.16 -0.25 5.20
C HIS A 180 -4.49 0.14 4.52
N GLU A 181 -5.33 -0.84 4.18
CA GLU A 181 -6.68 -0.56 3.73
C GLU A 181 -7.51 -0.09 4.92
N ILE A 182 -8.14 1.07 4.79
CA ILE A 182 -9.03 1.60 5.81
C ILE A 182 -10.43 1.12 5.50
N GLN A 183 -11.11 0.50 6.47
CA GLN A 183 -12.52 0.12 6.37
C GLN A 183 -13.31 0.58 7.59
N LYS A 184 -14.61 0.82 7.41
CA LYS A 184 -15.57 0.86 8.52
C LYS A 184 -15.93 -0.56 8.94
N ILE A 185 -15.50 -0.95 10.15
CA ILE A 185 -15.69 -2.28 10.71
C ILE A 185 -16.46 -2.22 12.03
N GLU A 186 -17.11 -3.32 12.38
CA GLU A 186 -17.65 -3.55 13.72
C GLU A 186 -16.50 -3.95 14.66
N VAL A 187 -16.31 -3.20 15.74
CA VAL A 187 -15.25 -3.45 16.70
C VAL A 187 -15.70 -4.47 17.76
N ILE A 188 -14.85 -5.45 18.05
CA ILE A 188 -15.03 -6.31 19.23
C ILE A 188 -14.38 -5.61 20.43
N SER A 189 -15.14 -5.45 21.52
CA SER A 189 -14.65 -4.76 22.71
C SER A 189 -13.93 -5.73 23.66
N LYS A 190 -13.13 -5.17 24.58
CA LYS A 190 -12.48 -5.96 25.64
C LYS A 190 -13.49 -6.73 26.47
N GLU A 191 -14.64 -6.11 26.74
CA GLU A 191 -15.74 -6.69 27.50
C GLU A 191 -16.42 -7.85 26.76
N ASP A 192 -16.38 -7.88 25.43
CA ASP A 192 -16.87 -9.01 24.62
C ASP A 192 -15.91 -10.21 24.66
N MET A 193 -14.60 -9.95 24.67
CA MET A 193 -13.57 -11.00 24.66
C MET A 193 -13.29 -11.60 26.03
N LEU A 194 -13.36 -10.80 27.10
CA LEU A 194 -13.05 -11.24 28.47
C LEU A 194 -13.76 -12.54 28.91
N PRO A 195 -15.07 -12.74 28.63
CA PRO A 195 -15.76 -13.98 28.99
C PRO A 195 -15.24 -15.24 28.29
N LEU A 196 -14.53 -15.10 27.17
CA LEU A 196 -13.95 -16.23 26.42
C LEU A 196 -12.58 -16.66 26.97
N VAL A 197 -11.95 -15.82 27.80
CA VAL A 197 -10.63 -16.08 28.38
C VAL A 197 -10.77 -17.01 29.58
N ASP A 198 -10.22 -18.22 29.45
CA ASP A 198 -10.08 -19.13 30.58
C ASP A 198 -8.84 -18.75 31.41
N MET A 199 -9.09 -18.06 32.52
CA MET A 199 -8.03 -17.62 33.45
C MET A 199 -7.26 -18.78 34.07
N SER A 200 -7.83 -19.99 34.13
CA SER A 200 -7.11 -21.18 34.64
C SER A 200 -5.97 -21.59 33.71
N LEU A 201 -6.14 -21.45 32.39
CA LEU A 201 -5.09 -21.72 31.40
C LEU A 201 -3.92 -20.74 31.53
N ILE A 202 -4.22 -19.47 31.81
CA ILE A 202 -3.19 -18.45 32.07
C ILE A 202 -2.44 -18.79 33.35
N GLN A 203 -3.15 -19.22 34.40
CA GLN A 203 -2.51 -19.67 35.63
C GLN A 203 -1.62 -20.89 35.38
N GLU A 204 -2.08 -21.89 34.63
CA GLU A 204 -1.27 -23.05 34.25
C GLU A 204 -0.01 -22.70 33.43
N PHE A 205 -0.08 -21.66 32.61
CA PHE A 205 1.07 -21.13 31.89
C PHE A 205 2.07 -20.50 32.86
N ARG A 206 1.59 -19.70 33.81
CA ARG A 206 2.41 -19.05 34.86
C ARG A 206 3.05 -20.06 35.81
N ASP A 207 2.32 -21.09 36.22
CA ASP A 207 2.83 -22.15 37.10
C ASP A 207 3.97 -22.95 36.44
N LYS A 208 4.05 -22.93 35.10
CA LYS A 208 5.12 -23.55 34.31
C LYS A 208 6.25 -22.58 33.98
N ALA A 209 6.21 -21.33 34.43
CA ALA A 209 7.28 -20.38 34.18
C ALA A 209 8.58 -20.81 34.86
N ILE A 210 9.72 -20.40 34.29
CA ILE A 210 11.02 -20.55 34.94
C ILE A 210 11.06 -19.62 36.15
N ASN A 211 11.12 -20.21 37.36
CA ASN A 211 11.18 -19.48 38.62
C ASN A 211 12.15 -20.22 39.56
N PRO A 212 13.09 -19.52 40.24
CA PRO A 212 14.01 -20.15 41.20
C PRO A 212 13.33 -20.83 42.39
N GLU A 213 12.08 -20.47 42.72
CA GLU A 213 11.32 -21.12 43.80
C GLU A 213 10.78 -22.51 43.41
N HIS A 214 10.65 -22.79 42.11
CA HIS A 214 10.25 -24.08 41.56
C HIS A 214 10.99 -24.36 40.23
N PRO A 215 12.31 -24.58 40.28
CA PRO A 215 13.17 -24.54 39.09
C PRO A 215 12.94 -25.73 38.16
N VAL A 216 13.04 -25.47 36.86
CA VAL A 216 13.01 -26.47 35.79
C VAL A 216 14.13 -26.22 34.79
N THR A 217 14.59 -27.28 34.11
CA THR A 217 15.57 -27.18 33.02
C THR A 217 14.86 -27.34 31.68
N ARG A 218 15.08 -26.41 30.75
CA ARG A 218 14.53 -26.43 29.38
C ARG A 218 15.62 -26.23 28.34
N GLY A 219 15.35 -26.66 27.11
CA GLY A 219 16.30 -26.51 26.00
C GLY A 219 17.58 -27.34 26.15
N THR A 220 17.47 -28.56 26.68
CA THR A 220 18.61 -29.47 26.81
C THR A 220 19.16 -29.89 25.44
N ALA A 221 20.41 -30.36 25.42
CA ALA A 221 20.93 -31.15 24.30
C ALA A 221 20.50 -32.62 24.47
N GLN A 222 19.95 -33.22 23.43
CA GLN A 222 19.47 -34.60 23.44
C GLN A 222 20.17 -35.43 22.37
N ASN A 223 20.50 -36.67 22.71
CA ASN A 223 21.11 -37.64 21.80
C ASN A 223 20.03 -38.32 20.91
N PRO A 224 20.44 -39.09 19.88
CA PRO A 224 19.51 -39.82 19.02
C PRO A 224 18.63 -40.86 19.74
N ASP A 225 19.00 -41.27 20.95
CA ASP A 225 18.29 -42.26 21.75
C ASP A 225 16.91 -41.78 22.24
N ILE A 226 16.71 -40.48 22.43
CA ILE A 226 15.44 -39.90 22.93
C ILE A 226 14.89 -38.75 22.10
N PHE A 227 15.68 -38.09 21.24
CA PHE A 227 15.26 -36.87 20.57
C PHE A 227 14.00 -37.08 19.71
N PHE A 228 13.93 -38.19 18.97
CA PHE A 228 12.80 -38.45 18.08
C PHE A 228 11.51 -38.68 18.89
N GLN A 229 11.56 -39.54 19.91
CA GLN A 229 10.42 -39.81 20.79
C GLN A 229 9.94 -38.53 21.50
N ALA A 230 10.86 -37.70 21.97
CA ALA A 230 10.54 -36.43 22.62
C ALA A 230 9.90 -35.42 21.64
N LYS A 231 10.32 -35.41 20.37
CA LYS A 231 9.74 -34.54 19.33
C LYS A 231 8.28 -34.91 19.03
N GLU A 232 8.00 -36.21 18.87
CA GLU A 232 6.67 -36.76 18.58
C GLU A 232 5.69 -36.66 19.78
N ALA A 233 6.21 -36.49 21.00
CA ALA A 233 5.36 -36.35 22.20
C ALA A 233 4.42 -35.13 22.15
N SER A 234 4.69 -34.16 21.27
CA SER A 234 3.88 -32.96 21.08
C SER A 234 2.66 -33.14 20.16
N ASN A 235 2.56 -34.24 19.41
CA ASN A 235 1.55 -34.42 18.34
C ASN A 235 0.11 -34.15 18.80
N ARG A 236 -0.27 -34.67 19.97
CA ARG A 236 -1.63 -34.47 20.53
C ARG A 236 -2.03 -33.00 20.71
N PHE A 237 -1.05 -32.10 20.89
CA PHE A 237 -1.33 -30.67 21.02
C PHE A 237 -1.68 -30.06 19.66
N TYR A 238 -1.00 -30.49 18.60
CA TYR A 238 -1.28 -30.07 17.22
C TYR A 238 -2.59 -30.66 16.71
N ASP A 239 -2.86 -31.94 16.98
CA ASP A 239 -4.10 -32.62 16.55
C ASP A 239 -5.37 -31.93 17.07
N ALA A 240 -5.28 -31.30 18.26
CA ALA A 240 -6.38 -30.60 18.89
C ALA A 240 -6.62 -29.18 18.35
N VAL A 241 -5.63 -28.57 17.66
CA VAL A 241 -5.71 -27.16 17.23
C VAL A 241 -6.92 -26.89 16.33
N PRO A 242 -7.22 -27.70 15.29
CA PRO A 242 -8.34 -27.39 14.39
C PRO A 242 -9.69 -27.31 15.11
N ASP A 243 -9.98 -28.26 16.01
CA ASP A 243 -11.23 -28.27 16.78
C ASP A 243 -11.28 -27.10 17.78
N ILE A 244 -10.15 -26.74 18.40
CA ILE A 244 -10.05 -25.56 19.28
C ILE A 244 -10.33 -24.26 18.52
N VAL A 245 -9.79 -24.13 17.31
CA VAL A 245 -9.99 -22.95 16.46
C VAL A 245 -11.45 -22.85 16.02
N GLU A 246 -12.05 -23.96 15.57
CA GLU A 246 -13.48 -24.03 15.24
C GLU A 246 -14.35 -23.61 16.43
N ASP A 247 -14.10 -24.15 17.63
CA ASP A 247 -14.84 -23.79 18.84
C ASP A 247 -14.86 -22.26 19.06
N TYR A 248 -13.68 -21.62 19.01
CA TYR A 248 -13.58 -20.18 19.23
C TYR A 248 -14.15 -19.35 18.08
N MET A 249 -14.08 -19.83 16.84
CA MET A 249 -14.79 -19.19 15.72
C MET A 249 -16.31 -19.21 15.94
N GLN A 250 -16.86 -20.29 16.50
CA GLN A 250 -18.28 -20.35 16.87
C GLN A 250 -18.61 -19.43 18.06
N GLU A 251 -17.70 -19.23 19.02
CA GLU A 251 -17.89 -18.22 20.07
C GLU A 251 -17.91 -16.80 19.48
N ILE A 252 -17.03 -16.49 18.53
CA ILE A 252 -17.05 -15.20 17.80
C ILE A 252 -18.38 -15.01 17.08
N LYS A 253 -18.93 -16.06 16.45
CA LYS A 253 -20.26 -16.00 15.82
C LYS A 253 -21.36 -15.64 16.81
N LYS A 254 -21.33 -16.15 18.03
CA LYS A 254 -22.32 -15.81 19.07
C LYS A 254 -22.27 -14.34 19.48
N ILE A 255 -21.08 -13.75 19.50
CA ILE A 255 -20.88 -12.34 19.86
C ILE A 255 -21.28 -11.41 18.70
N THR A 256 -20.88 -11.76 17.49
CA THR A 256 -20.83 -10.83 16.35
C THR A 256 -21.90 -11.09 15.29
N GLY A 257 -22.41 -12.32 15.24
CA GLY A 257 -23.23 -12.87 14.16
C GLY A 257 -22.44 -13.27 12.90
N ARG A 258 -21.11 -13.06 12.86
CA ARG A 258 -20.25 -13.41 11.72
C ARG A 258 -19.72 -14.83 11.90
N GLU A 259 -19.91 -15.66 10.89
CA GLU A 259 -19.58 -17.08 10.95
C GLU A 259 -18.26 -17.36 10.24
N TYR A 260 -17.36 -18.03 10.94
CA TYR A 260 -16.06 -18.47 10.46
C TYR A 260 -15.89 -19.94 10.77
N HIS A 261 -15.05 -20.60 9.98
CA HIS A 261 -14.59 -21.98 10.17
C HIS A 261 -13.13 -22.05 9.75
N PRO A 262 -12.37 -23.12 10.08
CA PRO A 262 -11.04 -23.36 9.51
C PRO A 262 -11.01 -23.20 7.99
N PHE A 263 -12.09 -23.65 7.32
CA PHE A 263 -12.34 -23.48 5.89
C PHE A 263 -13.79 -23.04 5.67
N THR A 264 -14.01 -21.99 4.87
CA THR A 264 -15.36 -21.44 4.61
C THR A 264 -15.70 -21.54 3.12
N TYR A 265 -16.83 -22.15 2.77
CA TYR A 265 -17.33 -22.20 1.39
C TYR A 265 -18.26 -21.02 1.07
N TYR A 266 -18.13 -20.45 -0.12
CA TYR A 266 -18.99 -19.41 -0.66
C TYR A 266 -19.34 -19.68 -2.13
N GLY A 267 -20.60 -19.49 -2.52
CA GLY A 267 -21.08 -19.65 -3.90
C GLY A 267 -22.16 -20.72 -4.06
N ALA A 268 -22.34 -21.22 -5.28
CA ALA A 268 -23.42 -22.16 -5.59
C ALA A 268 -23.22 -23.51 -4.87
N LYS A 269 -24.27 -24.06 -4.26
CA LYS A 269 -24.20 -25.36 -3.55
C LYS A 269 -23.87 -26.54 -4.48
N ASP A 270 -24.18 -26.38 -5.76
CA ASP A 270 -23.97 -27.34 -6.85
C ASP A 270 -22.90 -26.85 -7.84
N ALA A 271 -21.93 -26.06 -7.37
CA ALA A 271 -20.82 -25.60 -8.22
C ALA A 271 -19.97 -26.79 -8.70
N GLU A 272 -19.58 -26.75 -9.98
CA GLU A 272 -18.65 -27.73 -10.56
C GLU A 272 -17.21 -27.20 -10.60
N ASN A 273 -17.05 -25.87 -10.68
CA ASN A 273 -15.76 -25.19 -10.76
C ASN A 273 -15.61 -24.26 -9.55
N ILE A 274 -14.55 -24.44 -8.77
CA ILE A 274 -14.29 -23.59 -7.60
C ILE A 274 -12.85 -23.08 -7.57
N ILE A 275 -12.66 -21.97 -6.86
CA ILE A 275 -11.34 -21.45 -6.51
C ILE A 275 -11.06 -21.78 -5.04
N ILE A 276 -9.82 -22.10 -4.69
CA ILE A 276 -9.33 -22.19 -3.31
C ILE A 276 -8.25 -21.14 -3.13
N ALA A 277 -8.41 -20.27 -2.12
CA ALA A 277 -7.51 -19.16 -1.90
C ALA A 277 -7.45 -18.75 -0.42
N MET A 278 -6.48 -17.90 -0.10
CA MET A 278 -6.20 -17.40 1.23
C MET A 278 -5.90 -15.90 1.19
N GLY A 279 -6.21 -15.17 2.26
CA GLY A 279 -5.98 -13.73 2.36
C GLY A 279 -6.97 -12.90 1.55
N SER A 280 -6.58 -11.67 1.20
CA SER A 280 -7.51 -10.63 0.70
C SER A 280 -8.17 -10.93 -0.63
N VAL A 281 -7.56 -11.74 -1.48
CA VAL A 281 -8.15 -12.13 -2.77
C VAL A 281 -9.50 -12.83 -2.61
N THR A 282 -9.74 -13.44 -1.45
CA THR A 282 -11.00 -14.15 -1.16
C THR A 282 -12.21 -13.20 -1.20
N GLU A 283 -12.05 -11.94 -0.80
CA GLU A 283 -13.08 -10.91 -0.91
C GLU A 283 -13.36 -10.54 -2.37
N THR A 284 -12.30 -10.32 -3.18
CA THR A 284 -12.44 -10.08 -4.63
C THR A 284 -13.13 -11.25 -5.33
N ILE A 285 -12.80 -12.48 -4.96
CA ILE A 285 -13.42 -13.67 -5.53
C ILE A 285 -14.90 -13.76 -5.12
N ARG A 286 -15.25 -13.50 -3.86
CA ARG A 286 -16.67 -13.44 -3.40
C ARG A 286 -17.46 -12.42 -4.22
N GLU A 287 -16.91 -11.22 -4.42
CA GLU A 287 -17.56 -10.18 -5.22
C GLU A 287 -17.70 -10.57 -6.70
N THR A 288 -16.70 -11.26 -7.27
CA THR A 288 -16.75 -11.80 -8.63
C THR A 288 -17.79 -12.92 -8.78
N ILE A 289 -17.92 -13.79 -7.77
CA ILE A 289 -18.95 -14.85 -7.72
C ILE A 289 -20.34 -14.24 -7.72
N ASP A 290 -20.58 -13.15 -6.99
CA ASP A 290 -21.88 -12.48 -6.96
C ASP A 290 -22.25 -11.95 -8.35
N TYR A 291 -21.31 -11.32 -9.04
CA TYR A 291 -21.48 -10.87 -10.42
C TYR A 291 -21.79 -12.04 -11.37
N LEU A 292 -21.05 -13.15 -11.28
CA LEU A 292 -21.28 -14.35 -12.10
C LEU A 292 -22.62 -15.03 -11.79
N THR A 293 -23.05 -15.00 -10.53
CA THR A 293 -24.33 -15.58 -10.09
C THR A 293 -25.51 -14.85 -10.73
N LEU A 294 -25.43 -13.52 -10.88
CA LEU A 294 -26.44 -12.74 -11.62
C LEU A 294 -26.54 -13.15 -13.10
N GLN A 295 -25.50 -13.76 -13.66
CA GLN A 295 -25.49 -14.30 -15.02
C GLN A 295 -25.87 -15.80 -15.09
N GLY A 296 -26.29 -16.40 -13.97
CA GLY A 296 -26.68 -17.79 -13.88
C GLY A 296 -25.52 -18.79 -13.85
N LYS A 297 -24.28 -18.33 -13.68
CA LYS A 297 -23.10 -19.19 -13.54
C LYS A 297 -23.07 -19.81 -12.13
N LYS A 298 -22.68 -21.09 -12.06
CA LYS A 298 -22.61 -21.88 -10.82
C LYS A 298 -21.16 -22.14 -10.45
N VAL A 299 -20.55 -21.17 -9.78
CA VAL A 299 -19.16 -21.22 -9.33
C VAL A 299 -19.07 -21.08 -7.81
N GLY A 300 -17.92 -21.42 -7.25
CA GLY A 300 -17.69 -21.33 -5.81
C GLY A 300 -16.26 -20.95 -5.43
N LEU A 301 -16.08 -20.70 -4.14
CA LEU A 301 -14.82 -20.38 -3.47
C LEU A 301 -14.76 -21.17 -2.16
N LEU A 302 -13.61 -21.75 -1.87
CA LEU A 302 -13.26 -22.25 -0.54
C LEU A 302 -12.14 -21.36 0.02
N VAL A 303 -12.46 -20.66 1.10
CA VAL A 303 -11.55 -19.77 1.82
C VAL A 303 -10.81 -20.56 2.88
N VAL A 304 -9.49 -20.42 2.90
CA VAL A 304 -8.62 -21.00 3.94
C VAL A 304 -8.37 -19.95 5.02
N HIS A 305 -8.90 -20.17 6.22
CA HIS A 305 -8.57 -19.35 7.39
C HIS A 305 -7.46 -20.01 8.20
N LEU A 306 -7.63 -21.29 8.59
CA LEU A 306 -6.59 -22.04 9.30
C LEU A 306 -5.75 -22.83 8.30
N TYR A 307 -4.59 -22.28 7.92
CA TYR A 307 -3.66 -22.93 7.01
C TYR A 307 -2.80 -23.99 7.70
N ARG A 308 -2.42 -23.77 8.96
CA ARG A 308 -1.69 -24.74 9.78
C ARG A 308 -2.25 -24.84 11.20
N PRO A 309 -2.43 -26.05 11.75
CA PRO A 309 -2.42 -27.35 11.05
C PRO A 309 -3.50 -27.43 9.95
N PHE A 310 -3.16 -28.04 8.81
CA PHE A 310 -4.10 -28.17 7.70
C PHE A 310 -5.07 -29.32 7.99
N SER A 311 -6.36 -29.02 8.24
CA SER A 311 -7.32 -30.05 8.67
C SER A 311 -8.08 -30.67 7.50
N THR A 312 -7.75 -31.91 7.15
CA THR A 312 -8.48 -32.69 6.14
C THR A 312 -9.96 -32.84 6.46
N LYS A 313 -10.31 -33.00 7.76
CA LYS A 313 -11.70 -33.10 8.25
C LYS A 313 -12.50 -31.86 7.84
N TYR A 314 -12.10 -30.68 8.36
CA TYR A 314 -12.84 -29.44 8.10
C TYR A 314 -12.80 -29.02 6.62
N PHE A 315 -11.73 -29.36 5.90
CA PHE A 315 -11.64 -29.11 4.46
C PHE A 315 -12.70 -29.91 3.67
N LEU A 316 -12.79 -31.22 3.91
CA LEU A 316 -13.71 -32.10 3.17
C LEU A 316 -15.18 -31.90 3.58
N ASP A 317 -15.44 -31.42 4.79
CA ASP A 317 -16.78 -31.11 5.29
C ASP A 317 -17.46 -29.98 4.51
N VAL A 318 -16.67 -28.99 4.06
CA VAL A 318 -17.19 -27.82 3.33
C VAL A 318 -17.06 -27.92 1.81
N LEU A 319 -16.29 -28.89 1.29
CA LEU A 319 -16.11 -29.09 -0.15
C LEU A 319 -17.38 -29.72 -0.79
N PRO A 320 -18.09 -29.03 -1.70
CA PRO A 320 -19.28 -29.59 -2.32
C PRO A 320 -18.96 -30.84 -3.15
N LYS A 321 -19.81 -31.86 -3.07
CA LYS A 321 -19.62 -33.13 -3.81
C LYS A 321 -19.79 -33.00 -5.32
N SER A 322 -20.36 -31.89 -5.81
CA SER A 322 -20.51 -31.59 -7.24
C SER A 322 -19.24 -31.07 -7.89
N VAL A 323 -18.21 -30.71 -7.11
CA VAL A 323 -16.98 -30.10 -7.62
C VAL A 323 -16.24 -31.10 -8.51
N LYS A 324 -15.91 -30.66 -9.72
CA LYS A 324 -15.14 -31.41 -10.72
C LYS A 324 -13.78 -30.79 -11.00
N ARG A 325 -13.63 -29.47 -10.82
CA ARG A 325 -12.40 -28.75 -11.10
C ARG A 325 -12.13 -27.66 -10.06
N ILE A 326 -10.87 -27.55 -9.66
CA ILE A 326 -10.38 -26.65 -8.64
C ILE A 326 -9.19 -25.86 -9.19
N ALA A 327 -9.23 -24.53 -9.07
CA ALA A 327 -8.04 -23.68 -9.17
C ALA A 327 -7.58 -23.27 -7.78
N VAL A 328 -6.34 -23.60 -7.41
CA VAL A 328 -5.72 -23.14 -6.16
C VAL A 328 -4.86 -21.92 -6.47
N LEU A 329 -5.11 -20.82 -5.77
CA LEU A 329 -4.40 -19.57 -5.95
C LEU A 329 -3.43 -19.34 -4.79
N ASP A 330 -2.14 -19.34 -5.10
CA ASP A 330 -1.05 -19.08 -4.16
C ASP A 330 -0.48 -17.67 -4.37
N ARG A 331 -0.36 -16.92 -3.27
CA ARG A 331 0.23 -15.57 -3.28
C ARG A 331 1.73 -15.62 -3.02
N SER A 332 2.44 -16.53 -3.70
CA SER A 332 3.89 -16.71 -3.53
C SER A 332 4.49 -17.40 -4.76
N LYS A 333 5.81 -17.54 -4.79
CA LYS A 333 6.54 -18.34 -5.77
C LYS A 333 7.66 -19.08 -5.06
N GLU A 334 7.68 -20.40 -5.19
CA GLU A 334 8.82 -21.24 -4.79
C GLU A 334 9.57 -21.70 -6.07
N PRO A 335 10.67 -21.04 -6.47
CA PRO A 335 11.37 -21.39 -7.70
C PRO A 335 11.89 -22.84 -7.68
N GLY A 336 11.52 -23.62 -8.70
CA GLY A 336 11.94 -25.02 -8.83
C GLY A 336 11.06 -26.03 -8.09
N ALA A 337 10.09 -25.59 -7.30
CA ALA A 337 9.12 -26.49 -6.68
C ALA A 337 8.14 -27.06 -7.71
N ASN A 338 7.57 -28.24 -7.42
CA ASN A 338 6.55 -28.88 -8.26
C ASN A 338 5.17 -28.18 -8.19
N GLY A 339 5.04 -27.18 -7.31
CA GLY A 339 3.87 -26.35 -7.12
C GLY A 339 4.02 -25.52 -5.85
N GLU A 340 3.18 -24.51 -5.71
CA GLU A 340 3.18 -23.64 -4.53
C GLU A 340 2.52 -24.31 -3.31
N PRO A 341 2.78 -23.82 -2.07
CA PRO A 341 2.43 -24.54 -0.85
C PRO A 341 0.95 -24.93 -0.70
N LEU A 342 0.01 -24.00 -0.91
CA LEU A 342 -1.41 -24.30 -0.75
C LEU A 342 -1.88 -25.27 -1.84
N TYR A 343 -1.43 -25.09 -3.08
CA TYR A 343 -1.67 -26.06 -4.14
C TYR A 343 -1.20 -27.47 -3.77
N LEU A 344 0.00 -27.62 -3.19
CA LEU A 344 0.53 -28.93 -2.80
C LEU A 344 -0.29 -29.56 -1.67
N ASP A 345 -0.73 -28.79 -0.68
CA ASP A 345 -1.58 -29.29 0.41
C ASP A 345 -2.95 -29.77 -0.11
N VAL A 346 -3.59 -28.99 -0.99
CA VAL A 346 -4.87 -29.39 -1.61
C VAL A 346 -4.72 -30.65 -2.45
N ARG A 347 -3.61 -30.77 -3.19
CA ARG A 347 -3.28 -31.97 -3.97
C ARG A 347 -3.09 -33.19 -3.08
N GLU A 348 -2.47 -33.03 -1.92
CA GLU A 348 -2.28 -34.11 -0.94
C GLU A 348 -3.62 -34.58 -0.37
N VAL A 349 -4.47 -33.65 0.08
CA VAL A 349 -5.76 -33.98 0.71
C VAL A 349 -6.70 -34.75 -0.21
N LEU A 350 -6.64 -34.45 -1.52
CA LEU A 350 -7.46 -35.09 -2.54
C LEU A 350 -6.81 -36.35 -3.14
N TYR A 351 -5.55 -36.63 -2.83
CA TYR A 351 -4.85 -37.79 -3.37
C TYR A 351 -5.50 -39.09 -2.88
N GLY A 352 -5.81 -39.99 -3.82
CA GLY A 352 -6.46 -41.27 -3.52
C GLY A 352 -7.96 -41.20 -3.22
N GLN A 353 -8.58 -40.01 -3.21
CA GLN A 353 -10.03 -39.88 -3.09
C GLN A 353 -10.73 -40.36 -4.36
N GLU A 354 -11.84 -41.08 -4.20
CA GLU A 354 -12.67 -41.48 -5.35
C GLU A 354 -13.32 -40.25 -5.98
N ASN A 355 -13.28 -40.16 -7.32
CA ASN A 355 -13.78 -39.00 -8.08
C ASN A 355 -13.14 -37.66 -7.67
N ALA A 356 -11.87 -37.67 -7.26
CA ALA A 356 -11.13 -36.45 -6.95
C ALA A 356 -11.20 -35.45 -8.11
N PRO A 357 -11.51 -34.16 -7.84
CA PRO A 357 -11.59 -33.15 -8.88
C PRO A 357 -10.21 -32.89 -9.50
N LEU A 358 -10.21 -32.41 -10.74
CA LEU A 358 -8.99 -31.90 -11.38
C LEU A 358 -8.53 -30.66 -10.62
N VAL A 359 -7.28 -30.65 -10.17
CA VAL A 359 -6.67 -29.52 -9.45
C VAL A 359 -5.60 -28.88 -10.32
N VAL A 360 -5.72 -27.57 -10.54
CA VAL A 360 -4.69 -26.72 -11.14
C VAL A 360 -4.24 -25.63 -10.16
N GLY A 361 -2.97 -25.25 -10.22
CA GLY A 361 -2.38 -24.19 -9.40
C GLY A 361 -2.11 -22.93 -10.21
N GLY A 362 -2.27 -21.77 -9.58
CA GLY A 362 -2.01 -20.46 -10.15
C GLY A 362 -1.36 -19.52 -9.14
N ARG A 363 -0.50 -18.62 -9.63
CA ARG A 363 0.11 -17.56 -8.81
C ARG A 363 -0.51 -16.20 -9.09
N PHE A 364 -0.65 -15.38 -8.06
CA PHE A 364 -1.20 -14.04 -8.16
C PHE A 364 -0.55 -13.09 -7.14
N GLY A 365 -0.70 -11.78 -7.35
CA GLY A 365 -0.56 -10.80 -6.27
C GLY A 365 0.83 -10.64 -5.62
N LEU A 366 1.89 -11.20 -6.21
CA LEU A 366 3.27 -11.07 -5.74
C LEU A 366 3.65 -9.59 -5.65
N GLY A 367 4.27 -9.18 -4.53
CA GLY A 367 4.62 -7.77 -4.28
C GLY A 367 3.46 -6.79 -4.45
N SER A 368 2.25 -7.16 -4.00
CA SER A 368 0.99 -6.40 -4.20
C SER A 368 0.63 -6.06 -5.65
N LYS A 369 1.00 -6.90 -6.63
CA LYS A 369 0.39 -6.84 -7.96
C LYS A 369 -1.14 -6.81 -7.83
N ASP A 370 -1.79 -5.82 -8.43
CA ASP A 370 -3.23 -5.67 -8.28
C ASP A 370 -3.96 -6.86 -8.89
N THR A 371 -4.88 -7.46 -8.13
CA THR A 371 -5.61 -8.67 -8.52
C THR A 371 -7.08 -8.32 -8.67
N THR A 372 -7.49 -8.07 -9.91
CA THR A 372 -8.80 -7.49 -10.22
C THR A 372 -9.85 -8.57 -10.49
N PRO A 373 -11.15 -8.23 -10.40
CA PRO A 373 -12.24 -9.13 -10.78
C PRO A 373 -12.09 -9.70 -12.20
N ALA A 374 -11.62 -8.90 -13.15
CA ALA A 374 -11.36 -9.33 -14.53
C ALA A 374 -10.35 -10.49 -14.60
N GLN A 375 -9.32 -10.47 -13.75
CA GLN A 375 -8.35 -11.56 -13.66
C GLN A 375 -8.95 -12.81 -13.01
N ILE A 376 -9.82 -12.66 -12.01
CA ILE A 376 -10.54 -13.79 -11.39
C ILE A 376 -11.51 -14.44 -12.39
N LEU A 377 -12.16 -13.65 -13.25
CA LEU A 377 -12.96 -14.19 -14.35
C LEU A 377 -12.14 -15.09 -15.27
N SER A 378 -10.91 -14.69 -15.63
CA SER A 378 -10.00 -15.54 -16.41
C SER A 378 -9.68 -16.86 -15.72
N VAL A 379 -9.64 -16.91 -14.39
CA VAL A 379 -9.41 -18.17 -13.64
C VAL A 379 -10.61 -19.11 -13.77
N TYR A 380 -11.84 -18.60 -13.62
CA TYR A 380 -13.04 -19.43 -13.82
C TYR A 380 -13.17 -19.91 -15.27
N GLU A 381 -12.85 -19.07 -16.25
CA GLU A 381 -12.85 -19.46 -17.66
C GLU A 381 -11.77 -20.51 -17.96
N ASN A 382 -10.59 -20.42 -17.33
CA ASN A 382 -9.58 -21.46 -17.43
C ASN A 382 -10.11 -22.80 -16.90
N LEU A 383 -10.88 -22.81 -15.81
CA LEU A 383 -11.52 -24.02 -15.29
C LEU A 383 -12.62 -24.57 -16.22
N GLU A 384 -13.24 -23.73 -17.05
CA GLU A 384 -14.24 -24.19 -18.04
C GLU A 384 -13.61 -24.89 -19.26
N LEU A 385 -12.28 -24.79 -19.45
CA LEU A 385 -11.59 -25.47 -20.55
C LEU A 385 -11.59 -26.99 -20.38
N ASN A 386 -11.54 -27.70 -21.51
CA ASN A 386 -11.35 -29.16 -21.52
C ASN A 386 -10.01 -29.55 -20.87
N GLU A 387 -8.98 -28.74 -21.11
CA GLU A 387 -7.65 -28.87 -20.53
C GLU A 387 -7.26 -27.53 -19.86
N PRO A 388 -7.69 -27.30 -18.60
CA PRO A 388 -7.31 -26.10 -17.86
C PRO A 388 -5.79 -25.96 -17.76
N LYS A 389 -5.27 -24.76 -18.03
CA LYS A 389 -3.85 -24.46 -17.84
C LYS A 389 -3.49 -24.62 -16.36
N ASN A 390 -2.44 -25.39 -16.09
CA ASN A 390 -1.86 -25.56 -14.76
C ASN A 390 -0.59 -24.69 -14.60
N GLN A 391 -0.19 -24.43 -13.35
CA GLN A 391 0.94 -23.58 -12.96
C GLN A 391 0.90 -22.18 -13.60
N PHE A 392 -0.30 -21.63 -13.76
CA PHE A 392 -0.52 -20.37 -14.45
C PHE A 392 -0.14 -19.15 -13.59
N THR A 393 -0.17 -17.97 -14.20
CA THR A 393 -0.08 -16.67 -13.51
C THR A 393 -1.25 -15.77 -13.92
N ILE A 394 -1.64 -14.85 -13.05
CA ILE A 394 -2.59 -13.77 -13.37
C ILE A 394 -2.00 -12.41 -13.00
N GLY A 395 -2.44 -11.35 -13.70
CA GLY A 395 -1.99 -9.97 -13.47
C GLY A 395 -0.67 -9.59 -14.15
N ILE A 396 -0.12 -10.44 -15.01
CA ILE A 396 1.08 -10.16 -15.83
C ILE A 396 0.90 -10.73 -17.24
N VAL A 397 1.71 -10.26 -18.18
CA VAL A 397 1.90 -10.90 -19.49
C VAL A 397 3.21 -11.68 -19.47
N ASP A 398 3.12 -13.00 -19.40
CA ASP A 398 4.27 -13.90 -19.52
C ASP A 398 4.36 -14.43 -20.95
N ASP A 399 5.05 -13.67 -21.79
CA ASP A 399 5.36 -13.98 -23.18
C ASP A 399 6.65 -14.80 -23.35
N VAL A 400 7.25 -15.25 -22.25
CA VAL A 400 8.48 -16.06 -22.24
C VAL A 400 8.16 -17.52 -21.95
N THR A 401 7.43 -17.79 -20.85
CA THR A 401 7.05 -19.16 -20.46
C THR A 401 5.56 -19.46 -20.69
N PHE A 402 4.80 -18.49 -21.21
CA PHE A 402 3.40 -18.63 -21.61
C PHE A 402 2.49 -19.12 -20.48
N LYS A 403 2.83 -18.82 -19.22
CA LYS A 403 2.05 -19.24 -18.05
C LYS A 403 0.90 -18.29 -17.73
N SER A 404 0.94 -17.04 -18.18
CA SER A 404 -0.14 -16.09 -17.90
C SER A 404 -1.45 -16.53 -18.54
N LEU A 405 -2.55 -16.33 -17.81
CA LEU A 405 -3.90 -16.35 -18.38
C LEU A 405 -4.17 -15.05 -19.15
N PRO A 406 -5.10 -15.03 -20.11
CA PRO A 406 -5.43 -13.84 -20.87
C PRO A 406 -5.88 -12.68 -19.97
N LEU A 407 -5.39 -11.47 -20.29
CA LEU A 407 -5.91 -10.23 -19.72
C LEU A 407 -7.30 -9.96 -20.29
N LYS A 408 -8.19 -9.44 -19.44
CA LYS A 408 -9.56 -9.07 -19.79
C LYS A 408 -9.77 -7.59 -19.51
N GLU A 409 -10.77 -7.00 -20.17
CA GLU A 409 -11.20 -5.65 -19.84
C GLU A 409 -11.72 -5.60 -18.39
N GLU A 410 -11.44 -4.50 -17.71
CA GLU A 410 -11.92 -4.26 -16.36
C GLU A 410 -13.45 -4.12 -16.35
N VAL A 411 -14.09 -4.82 -15.43
CA VAL A 411 -15.55 -4.82 -15.26
C VAL A 411 -15.91 -4.34 -13.85
N ASN A 412 -16.94 -3.50 -13.75
CA ASN A 412 -17.48 -3.11 -12.47
C ASN A 412 -18.32 -4.26 -11.88
N VAL A 413 -17.78 -4.94 -10.87
CA VAL A 413 -18.48 -5.97 -10.09
C VAL A 413 -18.93 -5.47 -8.72
N SER A 414 -18.61 -4.23 -8.35
CA SER A 414 -18.99 -3.68 -7.06
C SER A 414 -20.52 -3.64 -6.93
N PRO A 415 -21.06 -3.85 -5.72
CA PRO A 415 -22.50 -3.83 -5.50
C PRO A 415 -23.14 -2.53 -5.99
N ALA A 416 -24.36 -2.64 -6.53
CA ALA A 416 -25.11 -1.49 -7.01
C ALA A 416 -25.27 -0.41 -5.91
N GLY A 417 -25.00 0.85 -6.27
CA GLY A 417 -25.02 1.98 -5.33
C GLY A 417 -23.70 2.21 -4.59
N THR A 418 -22.64 1.46 -4.92
CA THR A 418 -21.27 1.77 -4.48
C THR A 418 -20.71 2.92 -5.32
N TYR A 419 -20.25 3.98 -4.65
CA TYR A 419 -19.60 5.12 -5.26
C TYR A 419 -18.08 4.97 -5.18
N GLU A 420 -17.39 5.09 -6.30
CA GLU A 420 -15.94 4.94 -6.40
C GLU A 420 -15.28 6.26 -6.77
N ALA A 421 -14.26 6.69 -6.01
CA ALA A 421 -13.54 7.94 -6.24
C ALA A 421 -12.03 7.71 -6.28
N LYS A 422 -11.35 8.42 -7.19
CA LYS A 422 -9.90 8.38 -7.36
C LYS A 422 -9.31 9.79 -7.26
N PHE A 423 -8.23 9.94 -6.50
CA PHE A 423 -7.59 11.24 -6.29
C PHE A 423 -6.09 11.14 -6.59
N TYR A 424 -5.64 11.93 -7.55
CA TYR A 424 -4.25 12.06 -7.92
C TYR A 424 -3.64 13.25 -7.19
N GLY A 425 -2.65 12.98 -6.35
CA GLY A 425 -1.95 13.99 -5.54
C GLY A 425 -0.44 13.84 -5.61
N LEU A 426 0.25 14.82 -5.02
CA LEU A 426 1.70 14.84 -4.86
C LEU A 426 2.08 14.43 -3.43
N GLY A 427 3.14 13.64 -3.27
CA GLY A 427 3.69 13.33 -1.95
C GLY A 427 3.95 14.61 -1.15
N SER A 428 3.29 14.71 0.02
CA SER A 428 3.29 15.86 0.94
C SER A 428 2.37 17.05 0.60
N ASP A 429 1.47 16.94 -0.37
CA ASP A 429 0.46 17.99 -0.66
C ASP A 429 -0.76 17.99 0.28
N GLY A 430 -0.92 16.92 1.08
CA GLY A 430 -2.02 16.74 2.02
C GLY A 430 -3.24 16.00 1.47
N THR A 431 -3.24 15.56 0.21
CA THR A 431 -4.33 14.83 -0.46
C THR A 431 -4.69 13.54 0.29
N VAL A 432 -3.70 12.70 0.58
CA VAL A 432 -3.90 11.46 1.34
C VAL A 432 -4.50 11.73 2.72
N GLY A 433 -4.02 12.77 3.42
CA GLY A 433 -4.54 13.16 4.73
C GLY A 433 -6.00 13.61 4.67
N ALA A 434 -6.35 14.43 3.67
CA ALA A 434 -7.73 14.86 3.42
C ALA A 434 -8.64 13.67 3.08
N ASN A 435 -8.16 12.69 2.30
CA ASN A 435 -8.93 11.50 1.97
C ASN A 435 -9.14 10.57 3.17
N LYS A 436 -8.12 10.36 4.01
CA LYS A 436 -8.27 9.65 5.30
C LYS A 436 -9.30 10.34 6.19
N ASN A 437 -9.30 11.68 6.23
CA ASN A 437 -10.26 12.46 6.99
C ASN A 437 -11.68 12.33 6.40
N SER A 438 -11.83 12.45 5.08
CA SER A 438 -13.11 12.30 4.37
C SER A 438 -13.77 10.96 4.64
N ILE A 439 -12.99 9.89 4.67
CA ILE A 439 -13.50 8.56 4.98
C ILE A 439 -13.96 8.41 6.43
N LYS A 440 -13.25 9.03 7.38
CA LYS A 440 -13.70 9.08 8.77
C LYS A 440 -14.98 9.89 8.90
N ILE A 441 -15.07 11.05 8.26
CA ILE A 441 -16.29 11.87 8.24
C ILE A 441 -17.47 11.06 7.71
N ILE A 442 -17.33 10.44 6.54
CA ILE A 442 -18.43 9.67 5.93
C ILE A 442 -18.80 8.46 6.80
N GLY A 443 -17.80 7.75 7.32
CA GLY A 443 -18.01 6.56 8.16
C GLY A 443 -18.62 6.85 9.53
N GLU A 444 -18.30 7.99 10.15
CA GLU A 444 -18.81 8.41 11.47
C GLU A 444 -20.15 9.16 11.37
N ALA A 445 -20.37 9.93 10.30
CA ALA A 445 -21.57 10.74 10.13
C ALA A 445 -22.74 10.01 9.44
N THR A 446 -22.49 8.83 8.88
CA THR A 446 -23.50 8.05 8.14
C THR A 446 -23.39 6.56 8.42
N ASP A 447 -24.44 5.81 8.06
CA ASP A 447 -24.45 4.34 8.12
C ASP A 447 -23.74 3.67 6.94
N LYS A 448 -23.15 4.44 6.02
CA LYS A 448 -22.43 3.89 4.87
C LYS A 448 -21.21 3.10 5.32
N TYR A 449 -20.91 2.03 4.60
CA TYR A 449 -19.60 1.41 4.60
C TYR A 449 -18.66 2.28 3.78
N CYS A 450 -17.43 2.41 4.26
CA CYS A 450 -16.38 3.15 3.57
C CYS A 450 -15.11 2.30 3.49
N GLN A 451 -14.38 2.46 2.38
CA GLN A 451 -13.11 1.83 2.12
C GLN A 451 -12.13 2.87 1.55
N ALA A 452 -10.88 2.88 2.03
CA ALA A 452 -9.76 3.60 1.42
C ALA A 452 -8.59 2.69 1.16
N TYR A 453 -7.96 2.87 0.02
CA TYR A 453 -6.61 2.41 -0.25
C TYR A 453 -5.78 3.54 -0.83
N PHE A 454 -4.51 3.61 -0.45
CA PHE A 454 -3.60 4.66 -0.90
C PHE A 454 -2.39 4.01 -1.57
N ALA A 455 -2.27 4.22 -2.88
CA ALA A 455 -1.08 3.85 -3.63
C ALA A 455 -0.06 4.99 -3.54
N TYR A 456 1.13 4.66 -3.02
CA TYR A 456 2.24 5.59 -2.89
C TYR A 456 3.38 5.20 -3.83
N ASP A 457 4.08 6.20 -4.33
CA ASP A 457 5.38 6.02 -4.95
C ASP A 457 6.47 5.70 -3.90
N SER A 458 7.53 5.02 -4.34
CA SER A 458 8.78 4.82 -3.61
C SER A 458 9.52 6.15 -3.30
N LYS A 459 9.24 7.20 -4.08
CA LYS A 459 9.83 8.54 -3.88
C LYS A 459 9.28 9.18 -2.60
N LYS A 460 10.14 9.33 -1.58
CA LYS A 460 9.80 9.88 -0.25
C LYS A 460 9.14 11.28 -0.28
N SER A 461 9.46 12.11 -1.27
CA SER A 461 8.90 13.47 -1.41
C SER A 461 8.63 13.81 -2.86
N GLY A 462 7.51 14.51 -3.12
CA GLY A 462 7.08 14.86 -4.46
C GLY A 462 6.74 13.66 -5.35
N GLY A 463 6.56 12.47 -4.77
CA GLY A 463 6.20 11.25 -5.49
C GLY A 463 4.73 11.26 -5.92
N PHE A 464 4.40 10.38 -6.85
CA PHE A 464 3.01 10.13 -7.23
C PHE A 464 2.22 9.56 -6.03
N THR A 465 0.99 10.02 -5.85
CA THR A 465 0.03 9.37 -4.94
C THR A 465 -1.32 9.22 -5.62
N SER A 466 -1.94 8.05 -5.47
CA SER A 466 -3.30 7.79 -5.91
C SER A 466 -4.11 7.27 -4.73
N SER A 467 -5.16 8.00 -4.35
CA SER A 467 -6.11 7.56 -3.34
C SER A 467 -7.31 6.93 -4.02
N HIS A 468 -7.72 5.76 -3.55
CA HIS A 468 -8.86 4.99 -4.04
C HIS A 468 -9.86 4.86 -2.91
N LEU A 469 -11.04 5.46 -3.08
CA LEU A 469 -12.06 5.52 -2.06
C LEU A 469 -13.33 4.86 -2.59
N ARG A 470 -14.01 4.10 -1.74
CA ARG A 470 -15.32 3.53 -2.03
C ARG A 470 -16.29 3.79 -0.88
N PHE A 471 -17.55 4.04 -1.23
CA PHE A 471 -18.62 4.26 -0.25
C PHE A 471 -19.88 3.56 -0.72
N GLY A 472 -20.57 2.85 0.19
CA GLY A 472 -21.76 2.08 -0.18
C GLY A 472 -22.69 1.84 1.00
N ASN A 473 -23.91 1.40 0.71
CA ASN A 473 -24.88 1.02 1.75
C ASN A 473 -24.75 -0.46 2.16
N VAL A 474 -23.84 -1.20 1.52
CA VAL A 474 -23.53 -2.60 1.79
C VAL A 474 -22.03 -2.76 2.06
N PRO A 475 -21.59 -3.85 2.72
CA PRO A 475 -20.18 -4.12 2.93
C PRO A 475 -19.39 -4.11 1.61
N ILE A 476 -18.21 -3.48 1.63
CA ILE A 476 -17.35 -3.32 0.45
C ILE A 476 -16.30 -4.43 0.48
N ARG A 477 -16.29 -5.29 -0.56
CA ARG A 477 -15.41 -6.48 -0.67
C ARG A 477 -14.42 -6.33 -1.82
N SER A 478 -13.92 -5.11 -2.01
CA SER A 478 -13.14 -4.74 -3.19
C SER A 478 -11.66 -4.45 -2.84
N PRO A 479 -10.84 -5.41 -2.36
CA PRO A 479 -9.43 -5.18 -2.07
C PRO A 479 -8.58 -5.20 -3.36
N TYR A 480 -8.96 -4.34 -4.30
CA TYR A 480 -8.27 -4.03 -5.55
C TYR A 480 -8.40 -2.52 -5.82
N LEU A 481 -7.61 -1.97 -6.74
CA LEU A 481 -7.66 -0.55 -7.05
C LEU A 481 -9.01 -0.15 -7.68
N VAL A 482 -9.38 1.12 -7.55
CA VAL A 482 -10.54 1.66 -8.28
C VAL A 482 -10.18 1.77 -9.77
N ASN A 483 -10.81 0.92 -10.58
CA ASN A 483 -10.63 0.84 -12.03
C ASN A 483 -11.77 1.49 -12.82
N THR A 484 -12.95 1.65 -12.19
CA THR A 484 -14.13 2.27 -12.81
C THR A 484 -14.67 3.45 -11.98
N PRO A 485 -13.90 4.52 -11.74
CA PRO A 485 -14.33 5.61 -10.85
C PRO A 485 -15.58 6.34 -11.35
N ASP A 486 -16.44 6.74 -10.42
CA ASP A 486 -17.53 7.72 -10.63
C ASP A 486 -17.01 9.17 -10.55
N PHE A 487 -15.91 9.37 -9.81
CA PHE A 487 -15.25 10.66 -9.63
C PHE A 487 -13.73 10.54 -9.70
N VAL A 488 -13.10 11.46 -10.42
CA VAL A 488 -11.64 11.64 -10.45
C VAL A 488 -11.30 13.08 -10.05
N ALA A 489 -10.35 13.25 -9.15
CA ALA A 489 -9.70 14.54 -8.92
C ALA A 489 -8.21 14.49 -9.27
N CYS A 490 -7.73 15.52 -9.96
CA CYS A 490 -6.32 15.76 -10.23
C CYS A 490 -5.88 17.04 -9.52
N HIS A 491 -5.05 16.89 -8.48
CA HIS A 491 -4.62 18.02 -7.66
C HIS A 491 -3.35 18.71 -8.20
N VAL A 492 -2.73 18.13 -9.23
CA VAL A 492 -1.42 18.52 -9.78
C VAL A 492 -1.53 18.65 -11.30
N PRO A 493 -1.49 19.88 -11.87
CA PRO A 493 -1.68 20.07 -13.31
C PRO A 493 -0.69 19.33 -14.22
N ALA A 494 0.57 19.17 -13.77
CA ALA A 494 1.59 18.45 -14.53
C ALA A 494 1.19 16.99 -14.86
N TYR A 495 0.33 16.39 -14.02
CA TYR A 495 -0.10 15.01 -14.18
C TYR A 495 -0.97 14.77 -15.41
N LEU A 496 -1.58 15.82 -15.98
CA LEU A 496 -2.37 15.73 -17.20
C LEU A 496 -1.55 15.21 -18.39
N HIS A 497 -0.25 15.51 -18.41
CA HIS A 497 0.66 15.09 -19.49
C HIS A 497 1.49 13.85 -19.12
N LEU A 498 1.59 13.52 -17.83
CA LEU A 498 2.40 12.41 -17.34
C LEU A 498 1.60 11.12 -17.16
N TYR A 499 0.32 11.23 -16.82
CA TYR A 499 -0.52 10.10 -16.43
C TYR A 499 -1.85 10.11 -17.17
N ASP A 500 -2.38 8.91 -17.39
CA ASP A 500 -3.76 8.74 -17.83
C ASP A 500 -4.71 8.92 -16.63
N VAL A 501 -5.00 10.18 -16.30
CA VAL A 501 -5.81 10.53 -15.13
C VAL A 501 -7.29 10.15 -15.30
N LEU A 502 -7.80 10.07 -16.53
CA LEU A 502 -9.21 9.75 -16.80
C LEU A 502 -9.45 8.25 -17.05
N LYS A 503 -8.40 7.41 -17.02
CA LYS A 503 -8.50 5.97 -17.27
C LYS A 503 -9.64 5.34 -16.46
N GLY A 504 -10.64 4.82 -17.18
CA GLY A 504 -11.77 4.09 -16.61
C GLY A 504 -12.88 4.95 -15.99
N LEU A 505 -12.77 6.29 -16.00
CA LEU A 505 -13.82 7.18 -15.51
C LEU A 505 -15.14 6.90 -16.25
N LYS A 506 -16.18 6.52 -15.50
CA LYS A 506 -17.47 6.13 -16.05
C LYS A 506 -18.09 7.25 -16.89
N LYS A 507 -18.90 6.85 -17.87
CA LYS A 507 -19.75 7.76 -18.64
C LYS A 507 -20.62 8.61 -17.70
N GLY A 508 -20.62 9.94 -17.88
CA GLY A 508 -21.30 10.88 -17.00
C GLY A 508 -20.61 11.12 -15.66
N GLY A 509 -19.45 10.51 -15.41
CA GLY A 509 -18.65 10.71 -14.22
C GLY A 509 -18.10 12.13 -14.11
N SER A 510 -17.61 12.49 -12.92
CA SER A 510 -17.12 13.84 -12.63
C SER A 510 -15.60 13.90 -12.59
N PHE A 511 -15.01 14.93 -13.21
CA PHE A 511 -13.58 15.21 -13.16
C PHE A 511 -13.32 16.59 -12.55
N LEU A 512 -12.50 16.66 -11.50
CA LEU A 512 -12.08 17.90 -10.84
C LEU A 512 -10.59 18.15 -11.07
N LEU A 513 -10.24 19.31 -11.62
CA LEU A 513 -8.86 19.75 -11.79
C LEU A 513 -8.53 20.94 -10.88
N ASN A 514 -7.48 20.82 -10.07
CA ASN A 514 -6.87 21.94 -9.36
C ASN A 514 -5.75 22.55 -10.22
N SER A 515 -5.86 23.83 -10.59
CA SER A 515 -4.79 24.52 -11.32
C SER A 515 -4.82 26.03 -11.07
N ILE A 516 -3.74 26.73 -11.43
CA ILE A 516 -3.72 28.20 -11.39
C ILE A 516 -4.37 28.85 -12.62
N TRP A 517 -4.80 28.03 -13.58
CA TRP A 517 -5.32 28.46 -14.87
C TRP A 517 -6.79 28.87 -14.74
N ASP A 518 -7.22 29.81 -15.57
CA ASP A 518 -8.65 30.08 -15.78
C ASP A 518 -9.26 29.07 -16.75
N ALA A 519 -10.57 29.21 -17.02
CA ALA A 519 -11.30 28.31 -17.90
C ALA A 519 -10.71 28.24 -19.32
N GLU A 520 -10.35 29.38 -19.90
CA GLU A 520 -9.81 29.46 -21.26
C GLU A 520 -8.44 28.79 -21.35
N GLU A 521 -7.53 29.15 -20.44
CA GLU A 521 -6.19 28.58 -20.41
C GLU A 521 -6.21 27.08 -20.08
N THR A 522 -7.14 26.64 -19.22
CA THR A 522 -7.33 25.20 -18.95
C THR A 522 -7.71 24.44 -20.21
N MET A 523 -8.66 24.95 -20.99
CA MET A 523 -9.06 24.32 -22.25
C MET A 523 -7.90 24.27 -23.26
N ASN A 524 -7.04 25.29 -23.30
CA ASN A 524 -5.89 25.32 -24.19
C ASN A 524 -4.81 24.29 -23.79
N ARG A 525 -4.60 24.09 -22.49
CA ARG A 525 -3.55 23.20 -21.96
C ARG A 525 -3.93 21.72 -21.89
N LEU A 526 -5.22 21.39 -21.85
CA LEU A 526 -5.65 19.99 -21.77
C LEU A 526 -5.18 19.17 -22.99
N PRO A 527 -4.64 17.95 -22.79
CA PRO A 527 -4.29 17.06 -23.89
C PRO A 527 -5.50 16.70 -24.76
N ASP A 528 -5.27 16.56 -26.06
CA ASP A 528 -6.29 16.22 -27.05
C ASP A 528 -6.95 14.85 -26.79
N THR A 529 -6.17 13.89 -26.30
CA THR A 529 -6.67 12.56 -25.86
C THR A 529 -7.71 12.71 -24.75
N MET A 530 -7.46 13.60 -23.80
CA MET A 530 -8.29 13.85 -22.64
C MET A 530 -9.55 14.63 -23.01
N LYS A 531 -9.41 15.66 -23.87
CA LYS A 531 -10.53 16.41 -24.47
C LYS A 531 -11.51 15.46 -25.15
N LYS A 532 -10.99 14.59 -26.02
CA LYS A 532 -11.78 13.59 -26.73
C LYS A 532 -12.47 12.61 -25.78
N TYR A 533 -11.74 12.07 -24.79
CA TYR A 533 -12.31 11.16 -23.80
C TYR A 533 -13.48 11.79 -23.03
N MET A 534 -13.31 13.03 -22.56
CA MET A 534 -14.35 13.75 -21.82
C MET A 534 -15.61 13.94 -22.65
N ALA A 535 -15.44 14.29 -23.93
CA ALA A 535 -16.57 14.49 -24.82
C ALA A 535 -17.26 13.16 -25.15
N ASP A 536 -16.52 12.11 -25.52
CA ASP A 536 -17.06 10.79 -25.87
C ASP A 536 -17.84 10.13 -24.70
N ASN A 537 -17.46 10.45 -23.45
CA ASN A 537 -18.05 9.90 -22.24
C ASN A 537 -18.96 10.87 -21.47
N ASP A 538 -19.32 12.01 -22.05
CA ASP A 538 -20.21 13.02 -21.45
C ASP A 538 -19.79 13.42 -20.01
N ILE A 539 -18.48 13.58 -19.78
CA ILE A 539 -17.87 13.83 -18.47
C ILE A 539 -18.27 15.20 -17.92
N GLN A 540 -18.59 15.26 -16.63
CA GLN A 540 -18.86 16.50 -15.91
C GLN A 540 -17.53 17.11 -15.43
N PHE A 541 -17.06 18.14 -16.13
CA PHE A 541 -15.76 18.76 -15.86
C PHE A 541 -15.86 19.96 -14.92
N TYR A 542 -15.02 19.98 -13.88
CA TYR A 542 -14.92 21.02 -12.89
C TYR A 542 -13.46 21.48 -12.71
N ILE A 543 -13.27 22.78 -12.48
CA ILE A 543 -11.98 23.37 -12.16
C ILE A 543 -12.05 24.15 -10.84
N ILE A 544 -10.90 24.27 -10.18
CA ILE A 544 -10.72 25.12 -9.01
C ILE A 544 -9.27 25.62 -8.92
N ASN A 545 -9.07 26.86 -8.48
CA ASN A 545 -7.74 27.39 -8.17
C ASN A 545 -7.47 27.34 -6.68
N GLY A 546 -7.21 26.12 -6.17
CA GLY A 546 -6.95 25.89 -4.76
C GLY A 546 -5.69 26.60 -4.25
N THR A 547 -4.67 26.78 -5.10
CA THR A 547 -3.42 27.46 -4.73
C THR A 547 -3.65 28.93 -4.42
N LYS A 548 -4.31 29.66 -5.33
CA LYS A 548 -4.64 31.07 -5.13
C LYS A 548 -5.53 31.26 -3.89
N LEU A 549 -6.56 30.43 -3.75
CA LEU A 549 -7.44 30.46 -2.58
C LEU A 549 -6.67 30.20 -1.27
N GLY A 550 -5.73 29.25 -1.27
CA GLY A 550 -4.88 28.95 -0.13
C GLY A 550 -3.97 30.12 0.25
N GLU A 551 -3.37 30.81 -0.72
CA GLU A 551 -2.54 31.99 -0.50
C GLU A 551 -3.36 33.17 0.06
N GLU A 552 -4.52 33.45 -0.52
CA GLU A 552 -5.42 34.54 -0.09
C GLU A 552 -5.92 34.34 1.35
N ILE A 553 -6.17 33.08 1.76
CA ILE A 553 -6.58 32.71 3.12
C ILE A 553 -5.38 32.68 4.08
N GLY A 554 -4.15 32.61 3.57
CA GLY A 554 -2.90 32.54 4.33
C GLY A 554 -2.42 31.12 4.65
N LEU A 555 -3.03 30.08 4.07
CA LEU A 555 -2.61 28.67 4.19
C LEU A 555 -1.40 28.33 3.29
N GLY A 556 -1.00 29.24 2.41
CA GLY A 556 0.07 29.04 1.44
C GLY A 556 -0.28 27.91 0.47
N ASN A 557 0.66 26.99 0.24
CA ASN A 557 0.48 25.90 -0.73
C ASN A 557 -0.41 24.73 -0.24
N ARG A 558 -1.09 24.87 0.90
CA ARG A 558 -1.96 23.80 1.45
C ARG A 558 -3.38 23.91 0.90
N THR A 559 -3.67 23.11 -0.12
CA THR A 559 -4.98 23.09 -0.80
C THR A 559 -5.92 21.99 -0.31
N ASN A 560 -5.44 21.10 0.56
CA ASN A 560 -6.12 19.89 1.00
C ASN A 560 -7.56 20.11 1.53
N THR A 561 -7.79 21.07 2.42
CA THR A 561 -9.14 21.39 2.96
C THR A 561 -10.08 21.94 1.87
N ILE A 562 -9.54 22.73 0.95
CA ILE A 562 -10.28 23.33 -0.17
C ILE A 562 -10.74 22.22 -1.14
N MET A 563 -9.81 21.34 -1.53
CA MET A 563 -10.10 20.21 -2.42
C MET A 563 -11.07 19.22 -1.77
N GLN A 564 -10.95 18.99 -0.46
CA GLN A 564 -11.88 18.15 0.28
C GLN A 564 -13.32 18.71 0.25
N SER A 565 -13.48 20.02 0.44
CA SER A 565 -14.80 20.67 0.38
C SER A 565 -15.39 20.61 -1.02
N ALA A 566 -14.59 20.85 -2.05
CA ALA A 566 -14.98 20.72 -3.45
C ALA A 566 -15.47 19.30 -3.78
N PHE A 567 -14.78 18.27 -3.28
CA PHE A 567 -15.22 16.87 -3.43
C PHE A 567 -16.62 16.65 -2.86
N PHE A 568 -16.90 17.07 -1.62
CA PHE A 568 -18.23 16.90 -1.02
C PHE A 568 -19.31 17.70 -1.77
N LYS A 569 -18.97 18.90 -2.27
CA LYS A 569 -19.88 19.74 -3.03
C LYS A 569 -20.28 19.12 -4.37
N ILE A 570 -19.33 18.57 -5.12
CA ILE A 570 -19.54 18.00 -6.45
C ILE A 570 -20.27 16.66 -6.35
N THR A 571 -19.82 15.80 -5.43
CA THR A 571 -20.24 14.38 -5.44
C THR A 571 -21.56 14.14 -4.71
N GLY A 572 -21.89 14.94 -3.69
CA GLY A 572 -23.11 14.74 -2.90
C GLY A 572 -23.20 13.38 -2.21
N VAL A 573 -22.07 12.68 -1.97
CA VAL A 573 -22.05 11.36 -1.31
C VAL A 573 -22.76 11.38 0.06
N ILE A 574 -22.69 12.52 0.73
CA ILE A 574 -23.47 12.87 1.92
C ILE A 574 -24.07 14.27 1.74
N PRO A 575 -25.13 14.64 2.48
CA PRO A 575 -25.67 16.00 2.42
C PRO A 575 -24.58 17.04 2.71
N PHE A 576 -24.48 18.05 1.85
CA PHE A 576 -23.37 19.01 1.88
C PHE A 576 -23.27 19.76 3.22
N GLU A 577 -24.39 20.16 3.80
CA GLU A 577 -24.45 20.80 5.13
C GLU A 577 -23.86 19.90 6.23
N THR A 578 -24.14 18.60 6.17
CA THR A 578 -23.55 17.60 7.09
C THR A 578 -22.05 17.51 6.88
N ALA A 579 -21.59 17.44 5.62
CA ALA A 579 -20.15 17.42 5.31
C ALA A 579 -19.42 18.63 5.89
N VAL A 580 -19.94 19.85 5.67
CA VAL A 580 -19.35 21.09 6.18
C VAL A 580 -19.28 21.09 7.71
N SER A 581 -20.36 20.66 8.39
CA SER A 581 -20.39 20.57 9.85
C SER A 581 -19.31 19.63 10.39
N GLU A 582 -19.20 18.43 9.81
CA GLU A 582 -18.23 17.43 10.24
C GLU A 582 -16.79 17.81 9.90
N MET A 583 -16.56 18.44 8.75
CA MET A 583 -15.24 19.01 8.41
C MET A 583 -14.81 20.06 9.43
N LYS A 584 -15.71 20.98 9.81
CA LYS A 584 -15.43 22.01 10.82
C LYS A 584 -15.15 21.38 12.20
N LYS A 585 -15.89 20.35 12.61
CA LYS A 585 -15.58 19.58 13.84
C LYS A 585 -14.21 18.89 13.78
N ALA A 586 -13.88 18.26 12.66
CA ALA A 586 -12.60 17.59 12.46
C ALA A 586 -11.43 18.58 12.51
N ILE A 587 -11.58 19.77 11.93
CA ILE A 587 -10.60 20.87 12.01
C ILE A 587 -10.31 21.24 13.47
N VAL A 588 -11.34 21.38 14.32
CA VAL A 588 -11.15 21.69 15.75
C VAL A 588 -10.43 20.55 16.47
N LYS A 589 -10.77 19.29 16.18
CA LYS A 589 -10.11 18.12 16.77
C LYS A 589 -8.62 18.05 16.39
N SER A 590 -8.29 18.31 15.13
CA SER A 590 -6.92 18.22 14.60
C SER A 590 -6.06 19.44 14.92
N TYR A 591 -6.64 20.65 14.88
CA TYR A 591 -5.89 21.91 14.96
C TYR A 591 -6.26 22.77 16.17
N GLY A 592 -7.11 22.29 17.08
CA GLY A 592 -7.54 23.03 18.27
C GLY A 592 -6.38 23.50 19.16
N LYS A 593 -5.29 22.73 19.21
CA LYS A 593 -4.06 23.07 19.95
C LYS A 593 -3.16 24.09 19.24
N MET A 594 -3.42 24.41 17.96
CA MET A 594 -2.62 25.32 17.14
C MET A 594 -3.12 26.78 17.17
N GLY A 595 -4.19 27.06 17.93
CA GLY A 595 -4.74 28.41 18.12
C GLY A 595 -5.85 28.79 17.14
N GLU A 596 -6.67 29.77 17.55
CA GLU A 596 -7.90 30.18 16.85
C GLU A 596 -7.66 30.66 15.41
N LYS A 597 -6.55 31.36 15.16
CA LYS A 597 -6.18 31.82 13.81
C LYS A 597 -6.11 30.68 12.80
N VAL A 598 -5.51 29.55 13.16
CA VAL A 598 -5.39 28.37 12.28
C VAL A 598 -6.75 27.73 12.03
N ILE A 599 -7.62 27.71 13.03
CA ILE A 599 -8.99 27.19 12.91
C ILE A 599 -9.80 28.05 11.94
N THR A 600 -9.79 29.37 12.13
CA THR A 600 -10.53 30.32 11.28
C THR A 600 -10.07 30.26 9.82
N MET A 601 -8.77 30.14 9.57
CA MET A 601 -8.23 29.96 8.22
C MET A 601 -8.72 28.66 7.57
N ASN A 602 -8.76 27.56 8.32
CA ASN A 602 -9.27 26.30 7.78
C ASN A 602 -10.79 26.33 7.56
N TYR A 603 -11.56 27.05 8.39
CA TYR A 603 -12.98 27.27 8.15
C TYR A 603 -13.23 28.06 6.86
N ALA A 604 -12.47 29.14 6.65
CA ALA A 604 -12.51 29.89 5.40
C ALA A 604 -12.15 29.01 4.19
N ALA A 605 -11.21 28.06 4.34
CA ALA A 605 -10.86 27.11 3.29
C ALA A 605 -12.01 26.13 2.95
N VAL A 606 -12.80 25.69 3.94
CA VAL A 606 -14.00 24.88 3.69
C VAL A 606 -14.99 25.68 2.85
N ASP A 607 -15.27 26.92 3.25
CA ASP A 607 -16.24 27.79 2.57
C ASP A 607 -15.74 28.17 1.16
N ALA A 608 -14.44 28.41 0.99
CA ALA A 608 -13.82 28.71 -0.30
C ALA A 608 -13.92 27.53 -1.28
N GLY A 609 -13.62 26.31 -0.83
CA GLY A 609 -13.74 25.10 -1.67
C GLY A 609 -15.18 24.79 -2.07
N ALA A 610 -16.17 25.22 -1.29
CA ALA A 610 -17.58 25.06 -1.60
C ALA A 610 -18.08 26.01 -2.69
N ASN A 611 -17.59 27.25 -2.66
CA ASN A 611 -18.14 28.38 -3.42
C ASN A 611 -17.39 28.70 -4.71
N ASN A 612 -16.16 28.19 -4.87
CA ASN A 612 -15.28 28.54 -5.99
C ASN A 612 -15.00 27.37 -6.96
N VAL A 613 -15.80 26.31 -6.90
CA VAL A 613 -15.76 25.26 -7.94
C VAL A 613 -16.52 25.78 -9.15
N GLU A 614 -15.84 25.83 -10.29
CA GLU A 614 -16.42 26.23 -11.56
C GLU A 614 -16.68 24.98 -12.43
N LYS A 615 -17.90 24.86 -12.96
CA LYS A 615 -18.22 23.81 -13.94
C LYS A 615 -17.90 24.31 -15.33
N ILE A 616 -17.14 23.53 -16.10
CA ILE A 616 -16.80 23.81 -17.48
C ILE A 616 -17.66 22.94 -18.41
N GLU A 617 -18.34 23.56 -19.36
CA GLU A 617 -19.07 22.84 -20.39
C GLU A 617 -18.10 22.24 -21.40
N VAL A 618 -18.11 20.91 -21.53
CA VAL A 618 -17.23 20.18 -22.45
C VAL A 618 -17.71 20.41 -23.89
N PRO A 619 -16.91 21.03 -24.78
CA PRO A 619 -17.32 21.28 -26.15
C PRO A 619 -17.62 19.98 -26.91
N ALA A 620 -18.78 19.91 -27.56
CA ALA A 620 -19.19 18.73 -28.32
C ALA A 620 -18.23 18.39 -29.48
N ASP A 621 -17.61 19.41 -30.07
CA ASP A 621 -16.66 19.27 -31.17
C ASP A 621 -15.37 18.54 -30.77
N TRP A 622 -15.07 18.43 -29.47
CA TRP A 622 -13.93 17.63 -29.00
C TRP A 622 -14.04 16.15 -29.36
N LYS A 623 -15.26 15.62 -29.63
CA LYS A 623 -15.45 14.26 -30.17
C LYS A 623 -14.74 14.05 -31.50
N ASN A 624 -14.60 15.12 -32.28
CA ASN A 624 -14.01 15.11 -33.63
C ASN A 624 -12.49 15.35 -33.65
N ILE A 625 -11.86 15.55 -32.48
CA ILE A 625 -10.41 15.72 -32.39
C ILE A 625 -9.73 14.44 -32.92
N VAL A 626 -8.84 14.63 -33.89
CA VAL A 626 -7.98 13.55 -34.41
C VAL A 626 -6.72 13.54 -33.55
N ILE A 627 -6.58 12.51 -32.73
CA ILE A 627 -5.40 12.33 -31.88
C ILE A 627 -4.20 12.09 -32.80
N ALA A 628 -3.26 13.04 -32.82
CA ALA A 628 -2.00 12.84 -33.51
C ALA A 628 -1.21 11.74 -32.81
N SER A 629 -0.72 10.74 -33.55
CA SER A 629 0.27 9.81 -33.01
C SER A 629 1.58 10.57 -32.82
N GLU A 630 2.07 10.66 -31.58
CA GLU A 630 3.45 11.09 -31.32
C GLU A 630 4.42 10.03 -31.85
N ASN A 631 4.68 10.06 -33.15
CA ASN A 631 5.76 9.31 -33.80
C ASN A 631 7.02 10.16 -33.84
N GLY A 632 7.40 10.73 -32.69
CA GLY A 632 8.71 11.35 -32.55
C GLY A 632 9.76 10.26 -32.37
N HIS A 633 10.73 10.16 -33.28
CA HIS A 633 11.96 9.45 -32.97
C HIS A 633 12.64 10.18 -31.79
N SER A 634 12.63 9.56 -30.62
CA SER A 634 13.36 10.06 -29.46
C SER A 634 14.84 9.71 -29.60
N GLU A 635 15.73 10.69 -29.46
CA GLU A 635 17.19 10.45 -29.38
C GLU A 635 17.60 9.82 -28.03
N ARG A 636 16.66 9.65 -27.09
CA ARG A 636 16.92 9.06 -25.76
C ARG A 636 17.18 7.55 -25.87
N PRO A 637 18.01 6.97 -24.98
CA PRO A 637 18.31 5.54 -25.01
C PRO A 637 17.06 4.65 -24.97
N VAL A 638 17.10 3.51 -25.64
CA VAL A 638 15.98 2.55 -25.70
C VAL A 638 15.55 2.10 -24.30
N TYR A 639 16.51 1.83 -23.41
CA TYR A 639 16.22 1.45 -22.02
C TYR A 639 15.39 2.51 -21.28
N ILE A 640 15.65 3.79 -21.54
CA ILE A 640 14.90 4.89 -20.94
C ILE A 640 13.48 4.92 -21.50
N THR A 641 13.33 4.95 -22.82
CA THR A 641 12.03 5.13 -23.48
C THR A 641 11.10 3.91 -23.40
N LYS A 642 11.66 2.70 -23.34
CA LYS A 642 10.88 1.45 -23.32
C LYS A 642 10.64 0.86 -21.95
N ILE A 643 11.44 1.24 -20.94
CA ILE A 643 11.32 0.69 -19.57
C ILE A 643 11.10 1.81 -18.56
N VAL A 644 12.06 2.72 -18.41
CA VAL A 644 12.02 3.73 -17.34
C VAL A 644 10.83 4.67 -17.49
N ASP A 645 10.59 5.21 -18.70
CA ASP A 645 9.46 6.11 -18.97
C ASP A 645 8.11 5.40 -18.81
N VAL A 646 8.03 4.13 -19.20
CA VAL A 646 6.80 3.32 -19.06
C VAL A 646 6.47 3.11 -17.58
N ILE A 647 7.47 2.79 -16.75
CA ILE A 647 7.31 2.68 -15.30
C ILE A 647 6.92 4.04 -14.71
N ASN A 648 7.64 5.10 -15.07
CA ASN A 648 7.40 6.45 -14.56
C ASN A 648 6.01 6.97 -14.92
N ALA A 649 5.46 6.60 -16.09
CA ALA A 649 4.10 6.92 -16.54
C ALA A 649 3.00 6.10 -15.85
N GLN A 650 3.32 5.33 -14.80
CA GLN A 650 2.40 4.41 -14.11
C GLN A 650 1.83 3.32 -15.03
N LYS A 651 2.62 2.88 -16.01
CA LYS A 651 2.30 1.80 -16.95
C LYS A 651 3.25 0.61 -16.81
N GLY A 652 3.97 0.51 -15.68
CA GLY A 652 4.89 -0.59 -15.41
C GLY A 652 4.19 -1.96 -15.39
N ASP A 653 2.91 -2.01 -15.06
CA ASP A 653 2.09 -3.24 -15.14
C ASP A 653 1.89 -3.76 -16.57
N ASP A 654 2.04 -2.90 -17.59
CA ASP A 654 1.89 -3.25 -19.00
C ASP A 654 3.17 -3.89 -19.58
N LEU A 655 4.31 -3.83 -18.86
CA LEU A 655 5.57 -4.42 -19.30
C LEU A 655 5.51 -5.96 -19.18
N PRO A 656 5.70 -6.71 -20.29
CA PRO A 656 5.71 -8.17 -20.25
C PRO A 656 7.00 -8.71 -19.62
N VAL A 657 7.01 -10.00 -19.29
CA VAL A 657 8.19 -10.71 -18.72
C VAL A 657 9.41 -10.57 -19.64
N SER A 658 9.25 -10.61 -20.96
CA SER A 658 10.35 -10.48 -21.92
C SER A 658 11.13 -9.17 -21.80
N THR A 659 10.53 -8.12 -21.24
CA THR A 659 11.19 -6.83 -20.97
C THR A 659 12.44 -6.98 -20.10
N PHE A 660 12.45 -7.99 -19.23
CA PHE A 660 13.50 -8.19 -18.23
C PHE A 660 14.49 -9.32 -18.60
N LEU A 661 14.45 -9.82 -19.85
CA LEU A 661 15.46 -10.77 -20.34
C LEU A 661 16.84 -10.10 -20.43
N GLY A 662 17.87 -10.79 -19.95
CA GLY A 662 19.22 -10.23 -19.74
C GLY A 662 19.35 -9.38 -18.47
N SER A 663 18.31 -9.29 -17.66
CA SER A 663 18.30 -8.67 -16.32
C SER A 663 17.49 -9.51 -15.34
N GLU A 664 17.52 -10.84 -15.52
CA GLU A 664 16.80 -11.81 -14.69
C GLU A 664 17.26 -11.78 -13.22
N ASP A 665 18.45 -11.25 -12.97
CA ASP A 665 19.03 -11.01 -11.65
C ASP A 665 18.60 -9.68 -11.01
N GLY A 666 17.76 -8.89 -11.69
CA GLY A 666 17.30 -7.59 -11.23
C GLY A 666 18.21 -6.42 -11.60
N THR A 667 19.18 -6.60 -12.50
CA THR A 667 20.07 -5.52 -12.95
C THR A 667 19.31 -4.36 -13.59
N PHE A 668 19.64 -3.12 -13.19
CA PHE A 668 19.17 -1.88 -13.81
C PHE A 668 20.34 -1.07 -14.37
N GLN A 669 20.13 -0.39 -15.51
CA GLN A 669 21.13 0.56 -16.02
C GLN A 669 21.28 1.76 -15.07
N SER A 670 22.51 2.23 -14.89
CA SER A 670 22.82 3.41 -14.06
C SER A 670 22.48 4.72 -14.79
N GLY A 671 22.33 5.81 -14.03
CA GLY A 671 22.15 7.16 -14.58
C GLY A 671 20.76 7.49 -15.13
N THR A 672 19.75 6.63 -14.91
CA THR A 672 18.38 6.83 -15.40
C THR A 672 17.70 8.08 -14.84
N ALA A 673 18.06 8.49 -13.61
CA ALA A 673 17.52 9.68 -12.95
C ALA A 673 17.73 10.98 -13.76
N ALA A 674 18.80 11.06 -14.55
CA ALA A 674 19.10 12.22 -15.39
C ALA A 674 18.02 12.50 -16.45
N TYR A 675 17.21 11.48 -16.78
CA TYR A 675 16.16 11.56 -17.79
C TYR A 675 14.76 11.78 -17.20
N GLU A 676 14.59 11.84 -15.88
CA GLU A 676 13.26 11.98 -15.27
C GLU A 676 12.69 13.40 -15.41
N LYS A 677 13.54 14.42 -15.20
CA LYS A 677 13.19 15.86 -15.34
C LYS A 677 11.80 16.21 -14.76
N ARG A 678 11.57 15.80 -13.52
CA ARG A 678 10.24 15.75 -12.88
C ARG A 678 9.52 17.10 -12.78
N GLY A 679 10.26 18.22 -12.69
CA GLY A 679 9.67 19.56 -12.65
C GLY A 679 8.75 19.81 -11.44
N ILE A 680 9.04 19.19 -10.29
CA ILE A 680 8.14 19.21 -9.11
C ILE A 680 8.31 20.44 -8.19
N ALA A 681 9.33 21.26 -8.40
CA ALA A 681 9.56 22.43 -7.56
C ALA A 681 8.52 23.54 -7.83
N VAL A 682 7.96 24.10 -6.76
CA VAL A 682 7.17 25.34 -6.86
C VAL A 682 8.07 26.52 -7.21
N ASN A 683 9.20 26.63 -6.50
CA ASN A 683 10.21 27.66 -6.72
C ASN A 683 11.60 27.04 -6.93
N VAL A 684 12.41 27.65 -7.78
CA VAL A 684 13.80 27.26 -8.08
C VAL A 684 14.74 28.47 -7.88
N PRO A 685 16.02 28.27 -7.57
CA PRO A 685 16.95 29.37 -7.34
C PRO A 685 17.35 30.05 -8.66
N GLU A 686 17.17 31.36 -8.74
CA GLU A 686 17.66 32.21 -9.83
C GLU A 686 19.03 32.81 -9.45
N TRP A 687 20.03 32.67 -10.33
CA TRP A 687 21.39 33.14 -10.09
C TRP A 687 21.58 34.63 -10.40
N GLN A 688 22.04 35.39 -9.40
CA GLN A 688 22.38 36.82 -9.49
C GLN A 688 23.90 36.96 -9.62
N ALA A 689 24.39 37.09 -10.85
CA ALA A 689 25.81 37.05 -11.18
C ALA A 689 26.64 38.12 -10.43
N GLU A 690 26.13 39.34 -10.35
CA GLU A 690 26.76 40.51 -9.70
C GLU A 690 27.04 40.31 -8.21
N ASN A 691 26.31 39.41 -7.56
CA ASN A 691 26.43 39.13 -6.13
C ASN A 691 27.26 37.86 -5.86
N CYS A 692 27.60 37.10 -6.89
CA CYS A 692 28.23 35.79 -6.74
C CYS A 692 29.74 35.90 -6.50
N ILE A 693 30.20 35.31 -5.40
CA ILE A 693 31.64 35.25 -5.05
C ILE A 693 32.34 33.96 -5.51
N GLN A 694 31.69 33.14 -6.35
CA GLN A 694 32.24 31.90 -6.95
C GLN A 694 32.75 30.85 -5.93
N CYS A 695 32.10 30.76 -4.76
CA CYS A 695 32.54 29.88 -3.68
C CYS A 695 32.07 28.41 -3.78
N ASN A 696 31.21 28.08 -4.75
CA ASN A 696 30.62 26.76 -4.99
C ASN A 696 29.82 26.12 -3.82
N GLN A 697 29.64 26.82 -2.69
CA GLN A 697 28.89 26.28 -1.54
C GLN A 697 27.45 25.87 -1.90
N CYS A 698 26.79 26.64 -2.78
CA CYS A 698 25.45 26.34 -3.25
C CYS A 698 25.32 24.97 -3.93
N ALA A 699 26.34 24.57 -4.70
CA ALA A 699 26.39 23.26 -5.35
C ALA A 699 26.75 22.15 -4.33
N TYR A 700 27.70 22.41 -3.44
CA TYR A 700 28.11 21.47 -2.39
C TYR A 700 26.94 21.06 -1.48
N VAL A 701 26.07 22.01 -1.10
CA VAL A 701 24.93 21.72 -0.22
C VAL A 701 23.70 21.19 -0.96
N CYS A 702 23.71 21.15 -2.29
CA CYS A 702 22.53 20.74 -3.05
C CYS A 702 22.31 19.22 -2.89
N PRO A 703 21.21 18.77 -2.27
CA PRO A 703 20.99 17.34 -2.02
C PRO A 703 20.62 16.54 -3.28
N HIS A 704 20.44 17.21 -4.42
CA HIS A 704 20.01 16.60 -5.69
C HIS A 704 20.97 16.91 -6.86
N ALA A 705 22.12 17.55 -6.59
CA ALA A 705 23.05 18.02 -7.64
C ALA A 705 22.39 18.85 -8.76
N ALA A 706 21.30 19.55 -8.44
CA ALA A 706 20.47 20.34 -9.35
C ALA A 706 20.99 21.77 -9.57
N ILE A 707 22.10 22.16 -8.92
CA ILE A 707 22.80 23.41 -9.14
C ILE A 707 24.29 23.11 -9.17
N ARG A 708 24.96 23.48 -10.26
CA ARG A 708 26.36 23.12 -10.50
C ARG A 708 27.16 24.34 -10.99
N PRO A 709 28.44 24.44 -10.59
CA PRO A 709 29.36 25.42 -11.17
C PRO A 709 29.92 24.89 -12.48
N PHE A 710 30.02 25.75 -13.48
CA PHE A 710 30.63 25.47 -14.76
C PHE A 710 31.79 26.45 -15.01
N LEU A 711 32.93 25.90 -15.43
CA LEU A 711 34.03 26.65 -16.02
C LEU A 711 33.97 26.51 -17.54
N ILE A 712 34.06 27.64 -18.24
CA ILE A 712 33.71 27.77 -19.65
C ILE A 712 34.88 28.42 -20.38
N ASN A 713 35.40 27.79 -21.45
CA ASN A 713 36.44 28.41 -22.27
C ASN A 713 35.85 29.33 -23.35
N ALA A 714 36.70 30.03 -24.11
CA ALA A 714 36.24 30.97 -25.14
C ALA A 714 35.40 30.33 -26.26
N GLU A 715 35.73 29.10 -26.66
CA GLU A 715 35.00 28.36 -27.70
C GLU A 715 33.60 27.98 -27.21
N GLU A 716 33.50 27.45 -25.99
CA GLU A 716 32.23 27.08 -25.36
C GLU A 716 31.37 28.31 -25.07
N LEU A 717 31.98 29.42 -24.65
CA LEU A 717 31.29 30.70 -24.39
C LEU A 717 30.56 31.21 -25.64
N ALA A 718 31.15 31.04 -26.82
CA ALA A 718 30.55 31.44 -28.10
C ALA A 718 29.36 30.57 -28.52
N THR A 719 29.17 29.39 -27.89
CA THR A 719 28.05 28.49 -28.17
C THR A 719 26.88 28.63 -27.20
N LEU A 720 27.03 29.40 -26.12
CA LEU A 720 25.98 29.52 -25.11
C LEU A 720 24.70 30.15 -25.69
N PRO A 721 23.51 29.75 -25.21
CA PRO A 721 22.25 30.38 -25.60
C PRO A 721 22.26 31.89 -25.35
N ASP A 722 21.57 32.66 -26.20
CA ASP A 722 21.48 34.11 -26.08
C ASP A 722 21.01 34.55 -24.69
N GLY A 723 21.62 35.62 -24.18
CA GLY A 723 21.33 36.16 -22.85
C GLY A 723 21.94 35.40 -21.67
N THR A 724 22.70 34.32 -21.92
CA THR A 724 23.39 33.57 -20.85
C THR A 724 24.52 34.41 -20.23
N LYS A 725 24.34 34.84 -18.98
CA LYS A 725 25.37 35.58 -18.22
C LYS A 725 26.49 34.66 -17.73
N SER A 726 27.73 35.12 -17.77
CA SER A 726 28.89 34.50 -17.13
C SER A 726 29.74 35.56 -16.40
N LEU A 727 30.66 35.11 -15.56
CA LEU A 727 31.66 35.95 -14.89
C LEU A 727 33.07 35.50 -15.28
N GLN A 728 34.08 36.38 -15.19
CA GLN A 728 35.47 35.92 -15.23
C GLN A 728 35.73 34.98 -14.04
N ALA A 729 36.31 33.81 -14.28
CA ALA A 729 36.61 32.85 -13.22
C ALA A 729 37.65 33.40 -12.23
N VAL A 730 37.44 33.19 -10.93
CA VAL A 730 38.37 33.61 -9.87
C VAL A 730 38.84 32.42 -9.02
N PRO A 731 40.11 32.40 -8.57
CA PRO A 731 41.16 33.40 -8.81
C PRO A 731 41.67 33.39 -10.26
N ASN A 732 41.75 34.56 -10.89
CA ASN A 732 42.14 34.68 -12.31
C ASN A 732 43.56 34.12 -12.61
N LYS A 733 44.43 34.06 -11.58
CA LYS A 733 45.76 33.43 -11.72
C LYS A 733 45.69 31.93 -11.98
N GLN A 734 44.67 31.27 -11.45
CA GLN A 734 44.48 29.83 -11.54
C GLN A 734 43.56 29.45 -12.70
N PHE A 735 42.60 30.33 -13.03
CA PHE A 735 41.64 30.14 -14.10
C PHE A 735 41.77 31.22 -15.18
N PRO A 736 42.98 31.47 -15.73
CA PRO A 736 43.14 32.45 -16.79
C PRO A 736 42.27 32.03 -17.99
N ASP A 737 41.63 33.00 -18.64
CA ASP A 737 40.84 32.81 -19.86
C ASP A 737 39.60 31.89 -19.72
N LEU A 738 39.22 31.54 -18.48
CA LEU A 738 38.00 30.80 -18.18
C LEU A 738 36.92 31.72 -17.61
N ASN A 739 35.68 31.45 -18.01
CA ASN A 739 34.48 32.04 -17.45
C ASN A 739 33.85 31.08 -16.44
N PHE A 740 33.09 31.63 -15.50
CA PHE A 740 32.39 30.91 -14.45
C PHE A 740 30.89 31.22 -14.51
N ARG A 741 30.07 30.19 -14.34
CA ARG A 741 28.62 30.32 -14.14
C ARG A 741 28.12 29.29 -13.14
N ILE A 742 27.17 29.69 -12.30
CA ILE A 742 26.29 28.75 -11.60
C ILE A 742 25.09 28.49 -12.51
N GLN A 743 24.87 27.23 -12.87
CA GLN A 743 23.74 26.81 -13.68
C GLN A 743 22.85 25.85 -12.89
N VAL A 744 21.54 26.00 -13.05
CA VAL A 744 20.52 25.25 -12.31
C VAL A 744 19.78 24.33 -13.27
N SER A 745 19.63 23.06 -12.91
CA SER A 745 18.69 22.12 -13.52
C SER A 745 17.33 22.35 -12.87
N VAL A 746 16.52 23.24 -13.46
CA VAL A 746 15.24 23.64 -12.86
C VAL A 746 14.24 22.49 -12.77
N LEU A 747 14.36 21.48 -13.64
CA LEU A 747 13.49 20.30 -13.64
C LEU A 747 13.93 19.19 -12.67
N ASP A 748 15.19 19.20 -12.21
CA ASP A 748 15.69 18.29 -11.16
C ASP A 748 15.70 18.95 -9.77
N CYS A 749 15.54 20.28 -9.72
CA CYS A 749 15.44 21.02 -8.47
C CYS A 749 14.17 20.62 -7.71
N THR A 750 14.29 20.49 -6.39
CA THR A 750 13.14 20.23 -5.49
C THR A 750 12.66 21.47 -4.74
N GLY A 751 13.30 22.62 -4.96
CA GLY A 751 12.91 23.88 -4.33
C GLY A 751 13.19 23.97 -2.82
N CYS A 752 14.08 23.12 -2.28
CA CYS A 752 14.38 23.09 -0.83
C CYS A 752 14.96 24.39 -0.25
N GLY A 753 15.51 25.29 -1.08
CA GLY A 753 16.05 26.58 -0.65
C GLY A 753 17.46 26.54 -0.02
N ASN A 754 18.03 25.35 0.27
CA ASN A 754 19.34 25.20 0.92
C ASN A 754 20.46 26.02 0.26
N CYS A 755 20.48 26.05 -1.08
CA CYS A 755 21.50 26.79 -1.83
C CYS A 755 21.39 28.32 -1.66
N ALA A 756 20.17 28.85 -1.59
CA ALA A 756 19.92 30.26 -1.33
C ALA A 756 20.22 30.63 0.13
N ASP A 757 19.86 29.75 1.06
CA ASP A 757 20.10 29.94 2.49
C ASP A 757 21.60 29.98 2.83
N VAL A 758 22.38 29.00 2.36
CA VAL A 758 23.82 28.94 2.64
C VAL A 758 24.63 30.03 1.92
N CYS A 759 24.08 30.65 0.87
CA CYS A 759 24.81 31.62 0.05
C CYS A 759 25.44 32.72 0.94
N PRO A 760 26.79 32.80 1.02
CA PRO A 760 27.49 33.65 1.99
C PRO A 760 27.63 35.11 1.52
N SER A 761 27.20 35.42 0.31
CA SER A 761 27.24 36.79 -0.22
C SER A 761 26.34 37.71 0.61
N LYS A 762 26.83 38.92 0.93
CA LYS A 762 26.08 39.93 1.70
C LYS A 762 24.71 40.23 1.09
N THR A 763 24.70 40.46 -0.22
CA THR A 763 23.49 40.42 -1.04
C THR A 763 23.37 39.02 -1.61
N LYS A 764 22.22 38.37 -1.45
CA LYS A 764 22.06 36.97 -1.87
C LYS A 764 22.28 36.83 -3.39
N ALA A 765 23.17 35.90 -3.75
CA ALA A 765 23.45 35.56 -5.15
C ALA A 765 22.48 34.54 -5.74
N LEU A 766 21.55 34.03 -4.93
CA LEU A 766 20.50 33.10 -5.31
C LEU A 766 19.19 33.55 -4.68
N VAL A 767 18.15 33.71 -5.49
CA VAL A 767 16.81 34.13 -5.06
C VAL A 767 15.80 33.11 -5.56
N MET A 768 14.92 32.62 -4.70
CA MET A 768 13.90 31.65 -5.10
C MET A 768 12.82 32.32 -5.96
N LYS A 769 12.55 31.76 -7.15
CA LYS A 769 11.54 32.25 -8.12
C LYS A 769 10.61 31.13 -8.56
N PRO A 770 9.36 31.42 -8.96
CA PRO A 770 8.44 30.41 -9.49
C PRO A 770 9.04 29.67 -10.68
N LEU A 771 8.87 28.34 -10.74
CA LEU A 771 9.44 27.50 -11.81
C LEU A 771 9.06 28.00 -13.21
N GLY A 772 7.79 28.37 -13.42
CA GLY A 772 7.29 28.87 -14.71
C GLY A 772 7.94 30.19 -15.17
N THR A 773 8.59 30.94 -14.27
CA THR A 773 9.37 32.15 -14.64
C THR A 773 10.82 31.84 -15.00
N GLN A 774 11.23 30.56 -14.98
CA GLN A 774 12.61 30.12 -15.13
C GLN A 774 12.75 29.04 -16.21
N GLU A 775 11.77 28.90 -17.12
CA GLU A 775 11.76 27.87 -18.16
C GLU A 775 12.94 27.99 -19.15
N GLU A 776 13.47 29.21 -19.38
CA GLU A 776 14.67 29.41 -20.19
C GLU A 776 15.90 28.66 -19.66
N GLU A 777 15.94 28.37 -18.34
CA GLU A 777 17.03 27.62 -17.73
C GLU A 777 17.03 26.14 -18.12
N ILE A 778 15.93 25.60 -18.69
CA ILE A 778 15.86 24.24 -19.21
C ILE A 778 16.85 24.10 -20.38
N SER A 779 16.69 24.92 -21.43
CA SER A 779 17.59 24.89 -22.58
C SER A 779 19.03 25.27 -22.23
N ARG A 780 19.22 26.19 -21.26
CA ARG A 780 20.56 26.53 -20.76
C ARG A 780 21.20 25.32 -20.08
N TRP A 781 20.48 24.65 -19.17
CA TRP A 781 20.98 23.44 -18.51
C TRP A 781 21.36 22.37 -19.53
N ASP A 782 20.51 22.07 -20.51
CA ASP A 782 20.77 21.04 -21.51
C ASP A 782 22.01 21.35 -22.35
N HIS A 783 22.24 22.63 -22.67
CA HIS A 783 23.48 23.07 -23.32
C HIS A 783 24.70 22.85 -22.42
N PHE A 784 24.63 23.27 -21.16
CA PHE A 784 25.72 23.12 -20.19
C PHE A 784 26.07 21.65 -19.94
N ASP A 785 25.07 20.78 -19.81
CA ASP A 785 25.26 19.36 -19.53
C ASP A 785 25.83 18.60 -20.75
N SER A 786 25.43 18.99 -21.98
CA SER A 786 25.80 18.26 -23.20
C SER A 786 26.98 18.84 -24.00
N LYS A 787 27.28 20.15 -23.87
CA LYS A 787 28.28 20.85 -24.70
C LYS A 787 29.47 21.39 -23.94
N VAL A 788 29.34 21.64 -22.63
CA VAL A 788 30.47 22.15 -21.83
C VAL A 788 31.27 20.98 -21.27
N THR A 789 32.56 20.95 -21.60
CA THR A 789 33.44 19.82 -21.26
C THR A 789 34.02 19.95 -19.85
N TYR A 790 34.23 18.81 -19.17
CA TYR A 790 34.86 18.77 -17.86
C TYR A 790 36.29 19.32 -17.91
N LYS A 791 36.61 20.23 -16.98
CA LYS A 791 37.92 20.88 -16.88
C LYS A 791 38.81 20.15 -15.87
N GLU A 792 39.10 18.87 -16.13
CA GLU A 792 39.72 17.95 -15.16
C GLU A 792 41.13 18.37 -14.70
N LYS A 793 41.88 19.13 -15.51
CA LYS A 793 43.30 19.44 -15.27
C LYS A 793 43.58 20.89 -14.84
N VAL A 794 42.56 21.65 -14.42
CA VAL A 794 42.72 23.09 -14.16
C VAL A 794 43.21 23.38 -12.73
N VAL A 795 43.24 22.37 -11.85
CA VAL A 795 43.67 22.49 -10.45
C VAL A 795 44.71 21.43 -10.06
N GLU A 796 45.37 20.80 -11.03
CA GLU A 796 46.53 19.92 -10.77
C GLU A 796 47.78 20.68 -10.33
#